data_AF-A0AAF0BST0-F1
#
_entry.id   AF-A0AAF0BST0-F1
#
_cell.length_a   1.000
_cell.length_b   1.000
_cell.length_c   1.000
_cell.angle_alpha   90.00
_cell.angle_beta   90.00
_cell.angle_gamma   90.00
#
_symmetry.space_group_name_H-M   'P 1'
#
loop_
_entity.id
_entity.type
_entity.pdbx_description
1 polymer ?
#
loop_
_entity_poly.entity_id
_entity_poly.type
_entity_poly.pdbx_seq_one_letter_code
_entity_poly.pdbx_strand_id
1 'polypeptide(L)'
;MSPLDLVRRARPAADAAPAAPAAPAPTIAERVVARTSGILSGKHSRRRFLARTAVVGSALAVDPTTFIFKPGTAYGAVCGTCGDGWTAFCCTINSGKNSCPPNTFVAGWWKADNAAYCCGGPRYIIDCNATCPTQCSCRCSGASCDGRRTCCNQFRYGQCNQQISCYGPVACRVAICITPWSYDAACSTRALTDNRTVEHGGACVSAECDSAITRRYYALGGPDGFLGIRTLSERNTAEGRGRYAVYQNGRLYSSSATGAHEVHGSILDVWGAASSTSGVYGFPTTDVIGDSRVRYSRFQGGGIYRWAQGTYGIPDPYHQKFLQYGGVSTSAALGLPTSPIRRSGDDRSLYQDYERGRIYRRGSLVVEIHGAIYLKHESIGGIYSPLGHVQTDVSTLADGRGRATIFENGGVIYYTSTTGAHAVWGGLLDAYLAYGGYQSDAGYPTSDRQSVGDDRGVTFTTQTAQVWGTGTTGSWLVPAPILGQYRAQGGPGGALGYPTGPSQRLSDGSYRQDFENGSIGQDPPDNRPFVRAAYQDFLGRAPTSTELQQTNAALGNGTRTRGQVVRDLARTREYVSTLVQKLYQDTLGRPGDPSGVTFWTDEIRSGRRTVAEVAAKLYASPEYYNGLGGGTDRSWVADLYDKILLRPASQSDLDFWAAETARRGRSSVAYRLYQSKESRRERVDAVYEALLGRTADSAGSDYWSERVLTEGDLSLAISLASLSEYYEKAQTRFPS
;
A
#
# COMPACT_ATOMS: atom_id res chain seq x y z
N MET A 1 -24.66 22.52 6.06
CA MET A 1 -25.20 22.10 4.73
C MET A 1 -24.81 20.66 4.43
N SER A 2 -25.65 19.86 3.77
CA SER A 2 -25.27 18.52 3.29
C SER A 2 -24.87 18.62 1.82
N PRO A 3 -23.75 17.99 1.40
CA PRO A 3 -23.23 18.11 0.04
C PRO A 3 -24.19 17.63 -1.07
N LEU A 4 -25.14 16.74 -0.75
CA LEU A 4 -26.01 16.08 -1.74
C LEU A 4 -27.15 16.97 -2.27
N ASP A 5 -27.50 18.03 -1.55
CA ASP A 5 -28.66 18.87 -1.85
C ASP A 5 -28.36 19.95 -2.92
N LEU A 6 -27.07 20.23 -3.17
CA LEU A 6 -26.61 21.21 -4.17
C LEU A 6 -26.62 20.63 -5.58
N VAL A 7 -26.51 19.32 -5.67
CA VAL A 7 -26.47 18.58 -6.93
C VAL A 7 -27.85 18.49 -7.60
N ARG A 8 -28.92 18.33 -6.81
CA ARG A 8 -30.27 18.02 -7.34
C ARG A 8 -30.98 19.16 -8.05
N ARG A 9 -30.50 20.40 -7.98
CA ARG A 9 -31.15 21.57 -8.63
C ARG A 9 -30.93 21.66 -10.15
N ALA A 10 -30.22 20.70 -10.77
CA ALA A 10 -29.61 20.92 -12.09
C ALA A 10 -30.23 20.24 -13.32
N ARG A 11 -31.20 19.30 -13.30
CA ARG A 11 -31.90 18.83 -14.55
C ARG A 11 -33.09 17.84 -14.37
N PRO A 12 -34.05 17.80 -15.32
CA PRO A 12 -35.23 16.92 -15.31
C PRO A 12 -35.01 15.54 -16.00
N ALA A 13 -35.83 14.55 -15.61
CA ALA A 13 -35.73 13.12 -15.94
C ALA A 13 -36.53 12.68 -17.19
N ALA A 14 -36.15 11.54 -17.80
CA ALA A 14 -36.89 10.86 -18.88
C ALA A 14 -36.96 9.33 -18.66
N ASP A 15 -38.03 8.74 -19.20
CA ASP A 15 -38.73 7.49 -18.84
C ASP A 15 -38.04 6.14 -19.13
N ALA A 16 -38.52 5.08 -18.43
CA ALA A 16 -38.12 3.68 -18.59
C ALA A 16 -39.32 2.74 -18.85
N ALA A 17 -39.10 1.65 -19.62
CA ALA A 17 -39.98 0.47 -19.71
C ALA A 17 -39.18 -0.76 -20.26
N PRO A 18 -39.69 -2.02 -20.25
CA PRO A 18 -39.58 -2.97 -19.14
C PRO A 18 -38.94 -4.34 -19.52
N ALA A 19 -38.75 -5.21 -18.51
CA ALA A 19 -38.03 -6.49 -18.55
C ALA A 19 -38.92 -7.76 -18.70
N ALA A 20 -38.29 -8.90 -19.03
CA ALA A 20 -38.87 -10.26 -19.06
C ALA A 20 -37.81 -11.34 -18.65
N PRO A 21 -38.19 -12.57 -18.22
CA PRO A 21 -37.70 -13.14 -16.95
C PRO A 21 -36.90 -14.47 -16.97
N ALA A 22 -36.21 -14.69 -15.84
CA ALA A 22 -35.97 -15.88 -14.99
C ALA A 22 -35.47 -17.27 -15.51
N ALA A 23 -34.52 -17.82 -14.73
CA ALA A 23 -33.89 -19.14 -14.79
C ALA A 23 -34.56 -20.21 -13.88
N PRO A 24 -34.06 -21.47 -13.87
CA PRO A 24 -33.98 -22.22 -12.60
C PRO A 24 -32.68 -23.04 -12.38
N ALA A 25 -32.59 -23.62 -11.18
CA ALA A 25 -31.40 -23.99 -10.40
C ALA A 25 -31.15 -25.53 -10.27
N PRO A 26 -30.15 -26.00 -9.47
CA PRO A 26 -29.41 -27.27 -9.65
C PRO A 26 -29.96 -28.53 -8.95
N THR A 27 -29.38 -29.69 -9.29
CA THR A 27 -29.82 -31.05 -8.91
C THR A 27 -28.94 -31.77 -7.89
N ILE A 28 -29.58 -32.41 -6.90
CA ILE A 28 -29.47 -33.78 -6.31
C ILE A 28 -28.09 -34.44 -6.02
N ALA A 29 -26.96 -33.94 -6.52
CA ALA A 29 -25.63 -34.49 -6.21
C ALA A 29 -25.04 -33.96 -4.88
N GLU A 30 -25.70 -33.02 -4.23
CA GLU A 30 -25.25 -32.42 -2.95
C GLU A 30 -25.94 -33.04 -1.72
N ARG A 31 -26.60 -34.19 -1.88
CA ARG A 31 -27.39 -34.84 -0.83
C ARG A 31 -26.78 -36.12 -0.22
N VAL A 32 -25.49 -36.41 -0.47
CA VAL A 32 -24.86 -37.70 -0.07
C VAL A 32 -23.68 -37.58 0.90
N VAL A 33 -23.26 -36.38 1.33
CA VAL A 33 -22.18 -36.22 2.34
C VAL A 33 -22.75 -35.90 3.73
N ALA A 34 -23.73 -36.70 4.16
CA ALA A 34 -24.25 -36.68 5.51
C ALA A 34 -24.62 -38.11 5.94
N ARG A 35 -23.60 -38.94 6.22
CA ARG A 35 -23.72 -40.10 7.12
C ARG A 35 -22.33 -40.62 7.51
N THR A 36 -22.27 -41.06 8.75
CA THR A 36 -21.20 -41.80 9.43
C THR A 36 -19.98 -41.01 9.91
N SER A 37 -20.21 -40.21 10.96
CA SER A 37 -19.25 -40.06 12.04
C SER A 37 -19.76 -40.82 13.28
N GLY A 38 -18.93 -41.71 13.83
CA GLY A 38 -18.98 -42.01 15.27
C GLY A 38 -19.12 -43.47 15.63
N ILE A 39 -18.01 -44.22 15.65
CA ILE A 39 -17.87 -45.42 16.49
C ILE A 39 -16.44 -45.47 17.08
N LEU A 40 -16.39 -45.28 18.41
CA LEU A 40 -15.41 -45.72 19.42
C LEU A 40 -14.11 -44.92 19.70
N SER A 41 -14.09 -44.39 20.93
CA SER A 41 -12.97 -43.83 21.69
C SER A 41 -12.43 -44.88 22.70
N GLY A 42 -11.11 -44.91 22.96
CA GLY A 42 -10.56 -45.73 24.06
C GLY A 42 -9.08 -46.11 24.01
N LYS A 43 -8.19 -45.14 24.27
CA LYS A 43 -6.80 -45.19 24.81
C LYS A 43 -5.98 -46.52 24.75
N HIS A 44 -5.18 -46.68 23.69
CA HIS A 44 -3.81 -47.22 23.71
C HIS A 44 -2.97 -46.47 22.65
N SER A 45 -1.66 -46.31 22.86
CA SER A 45 -0.77 -45.55 21.96
C SER A 45 -0.87 -46.04 20.50
N ARG A 46 -1.55 -45.25 19.66
CA ARG A 46 -1.90 -45.55 18.26
C ARG A 46 -0.69 -45.99 17.43
N ARG A 47 0.51 -45.46 17.68
CA ARG A 47 1.67 -45.69 16.81
C ARG A 47 2.28 -47.09 16.96
N ARG A 48 2.27 -47.69 18.16
CA ARG A 48 2.78 -49.05 18.38
C ARG A 48 1.73 -50.14 18.18
N PHE A 49 0.46 -49.84 18.45
CA PHE A 49 -0.63 -50.76 18.14
C PHE A 49 -0.80 -50.86 16.62
N LEU A 50 -1.01 -49.75 15.90
CA LEU A 50 -1.18 -49.75 14.44
C LEU A 50 0.03 -50.30 13.70
N ALA A 51 1.27 -50.08 14.17
CA ALA A 51 2.44 -50.69 13.54
C ALA A 51 2.47 -52.23 13.71
N ARG A 52 1.99 -52.77 14.83
CA ARG A 52 1.91 -54.22 15.06
C ARG A 52 0.69 -54.86 14.38
N THR A 53 -0.47 -54.21 14.40
CA THR A 53 -1.67 -54.69 13.67
C THR A 53 -1.54 -54.51 12.17
N ALA A 54 -0.82 -53.51 11.66
CA ALA A 54 -0.55 -53.37 10.22
C ALA A 54 0.41 -54.45 9.71
N VAL A 55 1.44 -54.82 10.48
CA VAL A 55 2.38 -55.88 10.07
C VAL A 55 1.70 -57.26 10.09
N VAL A 56 0.89 -57.56 11.12
CA VAL A 56 0.12 -58.82 11.19
C VAL A 56 -1.04 -58.84 10.19
N GLY A 57 -1.73 -57.72 10.00
CA GLY A 57 -2.81 -57.57 9.02
C GLY A 57 -2.35 -57.63 7.58
N SER A 58 -1.16 -57.09 7.28
CA SER A 58 -0.54 -57.22 5.94
C SER A 58 -0.05 -58.65 5.69
N ALA A 59 0.50 -59.34 6.70
CA ALA A 59 0.91 -60.73 6.56
C ALA A 59 -0.27 -61.68 6.24
N LEU A 60 -1.42 -61.48 6.90
CA LEU A 60 -2.66 -62.24 6.64
C LEU A 60 -3.33 -61.88 5.29
N ALA A 61 -3.10 -60.67 4.77
CA ALA A 61 -3.65 -60.23 3.49
C ALA A 61 -2.82 -60.68 2.28
N VAL A 62 -1.51 -60.94 2.47
CA VAL A 62 -0.55 -61.20 1.38
C VAL A 62 -0.21 -62.69 1.24
N ASP A 63 -0.07 -63.45 2.34
CA ASP A 63 0.11 -64.92 2.30
C ASP A 63 -0.50 -65.59 3.56
N PRO A 64 -1.85 -65.74 3.60
CA PRO A 64 -2.56 -66.25 4.78
C PRO A 64 -2.20 -67.69 5.11
N THR A 65 -1.93 -68.53 4.11
CA THR A 65 -1.69 -69.96 4.28
C THR A 65 -0.35 -70.26 4.93
N THR A 66 0.72 -69.52 4.57
CA THR A 66 2.06 -69.81 5.11
C THR A 66 2.23 -69.25 6.53
N PHE A 67 1.61 -68.10 6.84
CA PHE A 67 1.67 -67.47 8.16
C PHE A 67 0.90 -68.26 9.23
N ILE A 68 -0.16 -68.98 8.86
CA ILE A 68 -0.97 -69.78 9.81
C ILE A 68 -0.34 -71.14 10.09
N PHE A 69 0.34 -71.77 9.12
CA PHE A 69 0.75 -73.19 9.21
C PHE A 69 2.26 -73.45 9.34
N LYS A 70 3.13 -72.43 9.37
CA LYS A 70 4.57 -72.58 9.68
C LYS A 70 5.03 -71.65 10.81
N PRO A 71 5.80 -72.12 11.81
CA PRO A 71 6.32 -71.26 12.86
C PRO A 71 7.40 -70.31 12.32
N GLY A 72 7.11 -68.99 12.32
CA GLY A 72 8.02 -67.91 11.89
C GLY A 72 7.59 -66.54 12.44
N THR A 73 8.43 -65.52 12.33
CA THR A 73 8.10 -64.16 12.80
C THR A 73 7.26 -63.40 11.78
N ALA A 74 6.35 -62.52 12.21
CA ALA A 74 5.57 -61.66 11.31
C ALA A 74 6.45 -60.76 10.42
N TYR A 75 7.68 -60.45 10.86
CA TYR A 75 8.67 -59.75 10.05
C TYR A 75 9.22 -60.65 8.92
N GLY A 76 9.45 -61.94 9.18
CA GLY A 76 9.89 -62.91 8.17
C GLY A 76 8.83 -63.26 7.12
N ALA A 77 7.54 -63.14 7.43
CA ALA A 77 6.45 -63.32 6.47
C ALA A 77 6.25 -62.08 5.56
N VAL A 78 6.55 -60.87 6.06
CA VAL A 78 6.43 -59.61 5.30
C VAL A 78 7.61 -59.35 4.38
N CYS A 79 8.81 -59.83 4.71
CA CYS A 79 10.01 -59.57 3.90
C CYS A 79 10.10 -60.33 2.56
N GLY A 80 9.14 -61.21 2.24
CA GLY A 80 9.08 -61.93 0.96
C GLY A 80 10.30 -62.79 0.64
N THR A 81 10.20 -63.60 -0.41
CA THR A 81 11.38 -64.08 -1.15
C THR A 81 11.63 -63.13 -2.34
N CYS A 82 12.72 -63.27 -3.09
CA CYS A 82 13.12 -62.38 -4.21
C CYS A 82 12.08 -62.25 -5.39
N GLY A 83 10.78 -62.54 -5.18
CA GLY A 83 9.70 -62.67 -6.16
C GLY A 83 9.09 -61.37 -6.71
N ASP A 84 8.97 -60.31 -5.89
CA ASP A 84 7.91 -59.29 -6.13
C ASP A 84 8.40 -57.85 -6.44
N GLY A 85 9.72 -57.59 -6.58
CA GLY A 85 10.28 -56.22 -6.65
C GLY A 85 10.96 -55.80 -7.96
N TRP A 86 10.90 -54.49 -8.27
CA TRP A 86 11.63 -53.78 -9.34
C TRP A 86 13.16 -53.73 -9.13
N THR A 87 13.91 -53.19 -10.12
CA THR A 87 15.39 -53.03 -10.06
C THR A 87 15.86 -52.16 -8.89
N ALA A 88 16.97 -52.53 -8.23
CA ALA A 88 17.57 -51.81 -7.10
C ALA A 88 18.02 -50.39 -7.44
N PHE A 89 18.00 -49.48 -6.45
CA PHE A 89 18.53 -48.13 -6.61
C PHE A 89 20.06 -48.12 -6.54
N CYS A 90 20.73 -47.30 -7.33
CA CYS A 90 22.19 -47.32 -7.39
C CYS A 90 22.82 -47.03 -6.04
N CYS A 91 22.22 -46.18 -5.21
CA CYS A 91 22.76 -45.94 -3.87
C CYS A 91 22.77 -47.17 -2.95
N THR A 92 21.89 -48.17 -3.14
CA THR A 92 21.88 -49.36 -2.28
C THR A 92 23.00 -50.34 -2.62
N ILE A 93 23.52 -50.31 -3.86
CA ILE A 93 24.55 -51.26 -4.34
C ILE A 93 25.87 -50.62 -4.72
N ASN A 94 25.91 -49.31 -4.94
CA ASN A 94 27.07 -48.55 -5.38
C ASN A 94 27.70 -47.78 -4.20
N SER A 95 27.87 -48.47 -3.06
CA SER A 95 28.47 -47.90 -1.84
C SER A 95 27.85 -46.56 -1.40
N GLY A 96 26.51 -46.45 -1.46
CA GLY A 96 25.79 -45.22 -1.12
C GLY A 96 25.67 -44.18 -2.24
N LYS A 97 26.38 -44.36 -3.38
CA LYS A 97 26.37 -43.40 -4.48
C LYS A 97 25.13 -43.56 -5.37
N ASN A 98 24.33 -42.50 -5.47
CA ASN A 98 23.17 -42.44 -6.36
C ASN A 98 23.58 -42.04 -7.80
N SER A 99 24.48 -42.80 -8.40
CA SER A 99 24.98 -42.60 -9.77
C SER A 99 25.23 -43.94 -10.44
N CYS A 100 25.26 -43.96 -11.78
CA CYS A 100 25.58 -45.19 -12.51
C CYS A 100 26.96 -45.73 -12.10
N PRO A 101 27.09 -47.03 -11.75
CA PRO A 101 28.35 -47.65 -11.38
C PRO A 101 29.26 -47.85 -12.61
N PRO A 102 30.56 -48.12 -12.41
CA PRO A 102 31.48 -48.45 -13.51
C PRO A 102 30.95 -49.61 -14.38
N ASN A 103 31.26 -49.59 -15.67
CA ASN A 103 30.78 -50.55 -16.69
C ASN A 103 29.26 -50.52 -16.94
N THR A 104 28.61 -49.41 -16.59
CA THR A 104 27.22 -49.14 -16.96
C THR A 104 27.11 -47.78 -17.63
N PHE A 105 26.03 -47.55 -18.36
CA PHE A 105 25.71 -46.27 -18.97
C PHE A 105 24.23 -45.95 -18.81
N VAL A 106 23.89 -44.66 -18.94
CA VAL A 106 22.51 -44.18 -18.88
C VAL A 106 21.81 -44.57 -20.19
N ALA A 107 20.91 -45.54 -20.14
CA ALA A 107 20.22 -46.02 -21.34
C ALA A 107 18.81 -45.44 -21.48
N GLY A 108 18.12 -45.26 -20.35
CA GLY A 108 16.74 -44.84 -20.34
C GLY A 108 16.29 -44.10 -19.07
N TRP A 109 15.16 -43.41 -19.14
CA TRP A 109 14.51 -42.74 -18.02
C TRP A 109 12.99 -42.61 -18.19
N TRP A 110 12.29 -42.34 -17.08
CA TRP A 110 10.91 -41.87 -17.08
C TRP A 110 10.65 -40.90 -15.92
N LYS A 111 9.52 -40.19 -16.02
CA LYS A 111 9.07 -39.15 -15.09
C LYS A 111 7.99 -39.72 -14.14
N ALA A 112 7.99 -39.29 -12.89
CA ALA A 112 6.89 -39.47 -11.95
C ALA A 112 6.55 -38.12 -11.32
N ASP A 113 5.33 -37.63 -11.56
CA ASP A 113 4.85 -36.35 -11.06
C ASP A 113 4.45 -36.44 -9.58
N ASN A 114 4.43 -35.29 -8.88
CA ASN A 114 3.99 -35.15 -7.49
C ASN A 114 4.80 -35.99 -6.48
N ALA A 115 6.10 -36.19 -6.72
CA ALA A 115 6.92 -36.98 -5.82
C ALA A 115 7.22 -36.23 -4.52
N ALA A 116 6.83 -36.80 -3.37
CA ALA A 116 7.20 -36.27 -2.06
C ALA A 116 8.72 -36.12 -1.91
N TYR A 117 9.47 -37.04 -2.52
CA TYR A 117 10.94 -37.01 -2.62
C TYR A 117 11.49 -35.73 -3.29
N CYS A 118 10.75 -35.16 -4.24
CA CYS A 118 11.10 -33.94 -4.98
C CYS A 118 10.20 -32.75 -4.60
N CYS A 119 9.74 -32.72 -3.34
CA CYS A 119 8.93 -31.65 -2.77
C CYS A 119 7.59 -31.40 -3.51
N GLY A 120 6.99 -32.46 -4.07
CA GLY A 120 5.79 -32.37 -4.91
C GLY A 120 6.09 -32.05 -6.38
N GLY A 121 7.36 -31.84 -6.73
CA GLY A 121 7.83 -31.72 -8.12
C GLY A 121 8.00 -33.07 -8.81
N PRO A 122 8.37 -33.04 -10.11
CA PRO A 122 8.60 -34.24 -10.88
C PRO A 122 9.90 -34.92 -10.46
N ARG A 123 9.83 -36.24 -10.29
CA ARG A 123 10.96 -37.12 -10.08
C ARG A 123 11.32 -37.83 -11.36
N TYR A 124 12.61 -38.01 -11.61
CA TYR A 124 13.11 -38.76 -12.74
C TYR A 124 13.83 -40.03 -12.26
N ILE A 125 13.44 -41.17 -12.81
CA ILE A 125 14.11 -42.45 -12.57
C ILE A 125 14.89 -42.79 -13.83
N ILE A 126 16.18 -43.03 -13.66
CA ILE A 126 17.13 -43.29 -14.73
C ILE A 126 17.66 -44.71 -14.60
N ASP A 127 17.58 -45.50 -15.68
CA ASP A 127 18.11 -46.85 -15.77
C ASP A 127 19.60 -46.82 -16.17
N CYS A 128 20.45 -47.38 -15.31
CA CYS A 128 21.87 -47.63 -15.59
C CYS A 128 22.03 -49.06 -16.10
N ASN A 129 22.24 -49.21 -17.41
CA ASN A 129 22.36 -50.52 -18.05
C ASN A 129 23.82 -50.94 -18.18
N ALA A 130 24.09 -52.23 -18.02
CA ALA A 130 25.41 -52.78 -18.28
C ALA A 130 25.79 -52.66 -19.77
N THR A 131 27.08 -52.59 -20.08
CA THR A 131 27.58 -52.69 -21.45
C THR A 131 27.41 -54.11 -22.00
N CYS A 132 27.25 -54.26 -23.32
CA CYS A 132 27.11 -55.59 -23.93
C CYS A 132 28.46 -56.30 -24.13
N PRO A 133 28.49 -57.65 -24.15
CA PRO A 133 27.39 -58.60 -23.93
C PRO A 133 27.43 -59.14 -22.48
N THR A 134 27.17 -58.29 -21.49
CA THR A 134 27.16 -58.77 -20.09
C THR A 134 25.87 -59.57 -19.84
N GLN A 135 25.96 -60.89 -19.86
CA GLN A 135 24.91 -61.77 -19.36
C GLN A 135 25.03 -61.87 -17.84
N CYS A 136 24.07 -61.33 -17.10
CA CYS A 136 23.95 -61.53 -15.68
C CYS A 136 22.59 -62.14 -15.33
N SER A 137 22.60 -63.14 -14.44
CA SER A 137 21.38 -63.76 -13.93
C SER A 137 20.72 -62.85 -12.90
N CYS A 138 19.40 -62.78 -12.95
CA CYS A 138 18.59 -62.05 -12.00
C CYS A 138 18.94 -62.47 -10.55
N ARG A 139 19.38 -61.53 -9.72
CA ARG A 139 19.84 -61.79 -8.34
C ARG A 139 19.44 -60.69 -7.37
N CYS A 140 19.41 -61.01 -6.08
CA CYS A 140 19.08 -60.06 -5.02
C CYS A 140 20.25 -59.08 -4.74
N SER A 141 19.90 -57.82 -4.51
CA SER A 141 20.82 -56.70 -4.28
C SER A 141 21.30 -56.66 -2.82
N GLY A 142 22.32 -57.45 -2.46
CA GLY A 142 22.97 -57.38 -1.13
C GLY A 142 22.03 -57.61 0.07
N ALA A 143 22.54 -57.43 1.30
CA ALA A 143 21.86 -57.74 2.56
C ALA A 143 20.78 -56.70 2.99
N SER A 144 20.00 -56.20 2.04
CA SER A 144 18.94 -55.20 2.27
C SER A 144 17.56 -55.87 2.32
N CYS A 145 16.69 -55.44 3.24
CA CYS A 145 15.31 -55.94 3.38
C CYS A 145 14.34 -55.38 2.31
N ASP A 146 14.82 -54.69 1.27
CA ASP A 146 13.96 -54.05 0.27
C ASP A 146 13.57 -54.94 -0.93
N GLY A 147 14.04 -56.20 -0.97
CA GLY A 147 13.55 -57.21 -1.92
C GLY A 147 13.79 -56.90 -3.41
N ARG A 148 14.71 -55.97 -3.71
CA ARG A 148 14.94 -55.49 -5.09
C ARG A 148 15.94 -56.34 -5.85
N ARG A 149 15.69 -56.47 -7.15
CA ARG A 149 16.51 -57.32 -8.02
C ARG A 149 17.56 -56.51 -8.78
N THR A 150 18.66 -57.15 -9.15
CA THR A 150 19.67 -56.62 -10.08
C THR A 150 19.70 -57.53 -11.30
N CYS A 151 19.86 -56.96 -12.51
CA CYS A 151 19.98 -57.72 -13.76
C CYS A 151 18.72 -58.42 -14.32
N CYS A 152 17.51 -58.02 -13.93
CA CYS A 152 16.30 -58.82 -14.23
C CYS A 152 15.45 -58.32 -15.39
N ASN A 153 15.74 -57.12 -15.89
CA ASN A 153 15.04 -56.51 -17.00
C ASN A 153 16.05 -55.85 -17.94
N GLN A 154 15.75 -55.90 -19.23
CA GLN A 154 16.45 -55.19 -20.29
C GLN A 154 15.43 -54.25 -20.91
N PHE A 155 15.58 -52.96 -20.66
CA PHE A 155 14.53 -52.01 -20.98
C PHE A 155 15.11 -50.60 -21.22
N ARG A 156 14.48 -49.79 -22.10
CA ARG A 156 14.92 -48.45 -22.55
C ARG A 156 13.73 -47.49 -22.83
N TYR A 157 13.24 -46.76 -21.82
CA TYR A 157 12.24 -45.66 -21.91
C TYR A 157 13.04 -44.36 -21.96
N GLY A 158 12.55 -43.25 -22.53
CA GLY A 158 13.24 -41.95 -22.47
C GLY A 158 14.68 -42.01 -23.01
N GLN A 159 14.87 -41.67 -24.27
CA GLN A 159 16.04 -42.13 -25.02
C GLN A 159 17.33 -41.43 -24.59
N CYS A 160 18.25 -42.15 -23.93
CA CYS A 160 19.62 -41.67 -23.65
C CYS A 160 20.66 -42.54 -24.35
N ASN A 161 21.75 -41.93 -24.83
CA ASN A 161 22.88 -42.64 -25.44
C ASN A 161 22.49 -43.56 -26.62
N GLN A 162 21.57 -43.11 -27.50
CA GLN A 162 21.02 -43.90 -28.62
C GLN A 162 22.06 -44.48 -29.59
N GLN A 163 23.22 -43.84 -29.68
CA GLN A 163 24.36 -44.29 -30.48
C GLN A 163 24.91 -45.66 -30.03
N ILE A 164 24.62 -46.09 -28.80
CA ILE A 164 25.00 -47.41 -28.29
C ILE A 164 23.93 -48.42 -28.75
N SER A 165 24.31 -49.27 -29.71
CA SER A 165 23.44 -50.25 -30.35
C SER A 165 23.13 -51.49 -29.50
N CYS A 166 23.95 -51.74 -28.47
CA CYS A 166 23.85 -52.94 -27.64
C CYS A 166 23.86 -52.56 -26.14
N TYR A 167 22.87 -53.04 -25.38
CA TYR A 167 22.75 -52.80 -23.95
C TYR A 167 22.43 -54.08 -23.17
N GLY A 168 23.04 -54.20 -22.00
CA GLY A 168 22.80 -55.29 -21.06
C GLY A 168 21.63 -55.00 -20.11
N PRO A 169 21.41 -55.90 -19.13
CA PRO A 169 20.40 -55.72 -18.09
C PRO A 169 20.58 -54.44 -17.27
N VAL A 170 19.50 -53.95 -16.67
CA VAL A 170 19.57 -52.81 -15.74
C VAL A 170 20.33 -53.25 -14.49
N ALA A 171 21.47 -52.61 -14.25
CA ALA A 171 22.32 -52.85 -13.09
C ALA A 171 21.75 -52.17 -11.85
N CYS A 172 21.30 -50.92 -12.00
CA CYS A 172 20.58 -50.18 -10.95
C CYS A 172 19.87 -48.96 -11.52
N ARG A 173 19.08 -48.30 -10.67
CA ARG A 173 18.34 -47.09 -11.01
C ARG A 173 18.82 -45.88 -10.22
N VAL A 174 18.99 -44.76 -10.88
CA VAL A 174 19.24 -43.47 -10.25
C VAL A 174 17.92 -42.72 -10.10
N ALA A 175 17.70 -42.11 -8.94
CA ALA A 175 16.55 -41.25 -8.69
C ALA A 175 17.01 -39.82 -8.48
N ILE A 176 16.55 -38.88 -9.30
CA ILE A 176 16.94 -37.47 -9.22
C ILE A 176 15.72 -36.57 -9.40
N CYS A 177 15.83 -35.34 -8.90
CA CYS A 177 14.80 -34.32 -9.07
C CYS A 177 15.18 -33.25 -10.12
N ILE A 178 16.28 -33.48 -10.85
CA ILE A 178 16.68 -32.70 -12.02
C ILE A 178 16.35 -33.46 -13.31
N THR A 179 16.19 -32.74 -14.41
CA THR A 179 15.82 -33.33 -15.71
C THR A 179 16.92 -34.26 -16.26
N PRO A 180 16.60 -35.38 -16.91
CA PRO A 180 17.61 -36.37 -17.31
C PRO A 180 18.62 -35.86 -18.34
N TRP A 181 18.25 -34.94 -19.24
CA TRP A 181 19.18 -34.28 -20.17
C TRP A 181 20.16 -33.30 -19.50
N SER A 182 19.92 -32.95 -18.23
CA SER A 182 20.91 -32.23 -17.40
C SER A 182 21.81 -33.17 -16.63
N TYR A 183 21.37 -34.41 -16.41
CA TYR A 183 22.16 -35.47 -15.77
C TYR A 183 23.14 -36.10 -16.76
N ASP A 184 22.68 -36.37 -17.99
CA ASP A 184 23.47 -36.82 -19.12
C ASP A 184 22.96 -36.13 -20.39
N ALA A 185 23.83 -35.38 -21.06
CA ALA A 185 23.48 -34.62 -22.27
C ALA A 185 23.01 -35.50 -23.44
N ALA A 186 23.30 -36.81 -23.41
CA ALA A 186 22.85 -37.76 -24.41
C ALA A 186 21.37 -38.16 -24.25
N CYS A 187 20.68 -37.67 -23.23
CA CYS A 187 19.26 -37.93 -22.98
C CYS A 187 18.32 -37.01 -23.75
N SER A 188 17.25 -37.57 -24.32
CA SER A 188 16.18 -36.85 -25.00
C SER A 188 15.30 -36.07 -24.01
N THR A 189 14.59 -35.05 -24.49
CA THR A 189 13.61 -34.26 -23.71
C THR A 189 12.20 -34.84 -23.71
N ARG A 190 11.93 -35.87 -24.53
CA ARG A 190 10.60 -36.50 -24.62
C ARG A 190 10.37 -37.41 -23.41
N ALA A 191 9.52 -36.95 -22.49
CA ALA A 191 9.20 -37.69 -21.27
C ALA A 191 8.09 -38.74 -21.48
N LEU A 192 8.26 -39.89 -20.84
CA LEU A 192 7.17 -40.82 -20.52
C LEU A 192 6.89 -40.72 -19.02
N THR A 193 5.63 -40.62 -18.64
CA THR A 193 5.22 -40.48 -17.22
C THR A 193 4.67 -41.80 -16.70
N ASP A 194 5.21 -42.28 -15.57
CA ASP A 194 4.67 -43.41 -14.80
C ASP A 194 4.57 -43.05 -13.31
N ASN A 195 3.42 -42.50 -12.92
CA ASN A 195 3.15 -42.06 -11.56
C ASN A 195 2.99 -43.21 -10.56
N ARG A 196 2.91 -44.48 -11.00
CA ARG A 196 2.94 -45.63 -10.09
C ARG A 196 4.30 -45.74 -9.38
N THR A 197 5.33 -45.13 -9.96
CA THR A 197 6.69 -45.13 -9.43
C THR A 197 7.01 -43.93 -8.52
N VAL A 198 6.02 -43.08 -8.24
CA VAL A 198 6.20 -41.85 -7.45
C VAL A 198 6.80 -42.11 -6.07
N GLU A 199 6.34 -43.18 -5.40
CA GLU A 199 6.82 -43.62 -4.08
C GLU A 199 7.97 -44.65 -4.15
N HIS A 200 8.47 -45.01 -5.33
CA HIS A 200 9.54 -46.01 -5.44
C HIS A 200 10.86 -45.44 -4.90
N GLY A 201 11.26 -45.69 -3.65
CA GLY A 201 12.48 -45.10 -3.06
C GLY A 201 13.37 -46.10 -2.34
N GLY A 202 14.65 -45.79 -2.19
CA GLY A 202 15.56 -46.49 -1.28
C GLY A 202 15.83 -45.67 -0.02
N ALA A 203 16.07 -46.30 1.12
CA ALA A 203 16.42 -45.59 2.37
C ALA A 203 17.73 -44.77 2.24
N CYS A 204 18.60 -45.13 1.29
CA CYS A 204 19.82 -44.39 0.95
C CYS A 204 19.59 -43.14 0.09
N VAL A 205 18.37 -42.95 -0.41
CA VAL A 205 18.02 -41.76 -1.18
C VAL A 205 17.46 -40.74 -0.19
N SER A 206 18.28 -39.84 0.33
CA SER A 206 17.83 -38.75 1.23
C SER A 206 16.99 -37.74 0.44
N ALA A 207 15.88 -37.29 1.01
CA ALA A 207 15.02 -36.29 0.38
C ALA A 207 15.83 -35.03 0.03
N GLU A 208 15.72 -34.52 -1.20
CA GLU A 208 16.38 -33.26 -1.57
C GLU A 208 15.77 -32.04 -0.83
N CYS A 209 14.66 -32.23 -0.11
CA CYS A 209 13.86 -31.18 0.55
C CYS A 209 14.33 -30.77 1.96
N ASP A 210 15.49 -31.22 2.44
CA ASP A 210 15.91 -30.99 3.84
C ASP A 210 16.22 -29.51 4.15
N SER A 211 16.50 -28.69 3.14
CA SER A 211 16.78 -27.27 3.32
C SER A 211 15.59 -26.37 3.01
N ALA A 212 15.57 -25.18 3.62
CA ALA A 212 14.59 -24.14 3.25
C ALA A 212 14.76 -23.68 1.79
N ILE A 213 15.99 -23.69 1.27
CA ILE A 213 16.32 -23.27 -0.10
C ILE A 213 15.70 -24.22 -1.12
N THR A 214 15.88 -25.54 -0.95
CA THR A 214 15.35 -26.51 -1.91
C THR A 214 13.82 -26.51 -1.91
N ARG A 215 13.19 -26.39 -0.74
CA ARG A 215 11.72 -26.25 -0.64
C ARG A 215 11.23 -25.01 -1.38
N ARG A 216 11.91 -23.86 -1.24
CA ARG A 216 11.51 -22.64 -1.96
C ARG A 216 11.74 -22.77 -3.47
N TYR A 217 12.86 -23.35 -3.90
CA TYR A 217 13.17 -23.57 -5.32
C TYR A 217 12.07 -24.36 -6.05
N TYR A 218 11.63 -25.50 -5.49
CA TYR A 218 10.55 -26.28 -6.11
C TYR A 218 9.19 -25.59 -6.01
N ALA A 219 8.94 -24.79 -4.97
CA ALA A 219 7.75 -23.95 -4.90
C ALA A 219 7.72 -22.85 -6.00
N LEU A 220 8.88 -22.49 -6.54
CA LEU A 220 9.02 -21.54 -7.66
C LEU A 220 9.07 -22.23 -9.04
N GLY A 221 8.75 -23.54 -9.12
CA GLY A 221 8.72 -24.32 -10.35
C GLY A 221 9.97 -25.16 -10.61
N GLY A 222 10.97 -25.11 -9.72
CA GLY A 222 12.18 -25.92 -9.83
C GLY A 222 12.92 -25.69 -11.17
N PRO A 223 13.43 -26.75 -11.83
CA PRO A 223 14.22 -26.60 -13.06
C PRO A 223 13.42 -26.07 -14.25
N ASP A 224 12.11 -26.28 -14.26
CA ASP A 224 11.20 -25.75 -15.30
C ASP A 224 10.71 -24.32 -14.97
N GLY A 225 11.06 -23.81 -13.78
CA GLY A 225 10.74 -22.46 -13.33
C GLY A 225 11.69 -21.39 -13.86
N PHE A 226 11.39 -20.13 -13.56
CA PHE A 226 12.16 -18.99 -14.09
C PHE A 226 13.63 -18.96 -13.63
N LEU A 227 13.95 -19.57 -12.48
CA LEU A 227 15.31 -19.69 -11.97
C LEU A 227 16.19 -20.63 -12.82
N GLY A 228 15.58 -21.57 -13.53
CA GLY A 228 16.27 -22.60 -14.28
C GLY A 228 17.05 -23.57 -13.39
N ILE A 229 17.96 -24.31 -14.00
CA ILE A 229 18.72 -25.37 -13.32
C ILE A 229 19.68 -24.81 -12.25
N ARG A 230 19.89 -25.60 -11.18
CA ARG A 230 20.86 -25.31 -10.12
C ARG A 230 22.29 -25.46 -10.66
N THR A 231 23.07 -24.38 -10.61
CA THR A 231 24.46 -24.34 -11.07
C THR A 231 25.45 -24.51 -9.91
N LEU A 232 25.07 -24.12 -8.69
CA LEU A 232 25.86 -24.33 -7.49
C LEU A 232 25.00 -24.91 -6.38
N SER A 233 25.41 -26.06 -5.85
CA SER A 233 24.85 -26.65 -4.63
C SER A 233 25.04 -25.73 -3.42
N GLU A 234 24.20 -25.91 -2.41
CA GLU A 234 24.19 -25.02 -1.24
C GLU A 234 25.55 -24.89 -0.56
N ARG A 235 25.91 -23.65 -0.26
CA ARG A 235 27.10 -23.28 0.52
C ARG A 235 26.70 -22.35 1.65
N ASN A 236 27.52 -22.31 2.70
CA ASN A 236 27.42 -21.26 3.70
C ASN A 236 27.78 -19.91 3.05
N THR A 237 27.11 -18.85 3.50
CA THR A 237 27.51 -17.49 3.15
C THR A 237 28.88 -17.18 3.75
N ALA A 238 29.59 -16.18 3.21
CA ALA A 238 30.97 -15.87 3.62
C ALA A 238 31.06 -15.55 5.13
N GLU A 239 30.05 -14.89 5.67
CA GLU A 239 29.93 -14.55 7.09
C GLU A 239 29.42 -15.71 7.97
N GLY A 240 29.07 -16.86 7.38
CA GLY A 240 28.60 -18.06 8.09
C GLY A 240 27.20 -17.95 8.73
N ARG A 241 26.47 -16.85 8.49
CA ARG A 241 25.15 -16.57 9.09
C ARG A 241 23.96 -17.14 8.32
N GLY A 242 24.19 -17.68 7.13
CA GLY A 242 23.16 -18.30 6.31
C GLY A 242 23.72 -19.24 5.27
N ARG A 243 22.84 -19.70 4.40
CA ARG A 243 23.16 -20.56 3.26
C ARG A 243 22.67 -19.92 1.98
N TYR A 244 23.29 -20.26 0.85
CA TYR A 244 22.82 -19.85 -0.46
C TYR A 244 23.07 -20.95 -1.50
N ALA A 245 22.27 -20.93 -2.57
CA ALA A 245 22.48 -21.72 -3.78
C ALA A 245 22.39 -20.82 -5.01
N VAL A 246 23.07 -21.22 -6.08
CA VAL A 246 23.08 -20.48 -7.36
C VAL A 246 22.35 -21.29 -8.42
N TYR A 247 21.53 -20.59 -9.19
CA TYR A 247 20.75 -21.10 -10.30
C TYR A 247 21.11 -20.32 -11.56
N GLN A 248 20.66 -20.79 -12.71
CA GLN A 248 20.98 -20.18 -14.01
C GLN A 248 20.59 -18.69 -14.06
N ASN A 249 19.42 -18.34 -13.54
CA ASN A 249 18.87 -16.98 -13.66
C ASN A 249 18.70 -16.25 -12.33
N GLY A 250 19.22 -16.80 -11.22
CA GLY A 250 19.04 -16.19 -9.90
C GLY A 250 19.70 -16.98 -8.79
N ARG A 251 19.43 -16.56 -7.55
CA ARG A 251 19.99 -17.17 -6.34
C ARG A 251 18.92 -17.27 -5.26
N LEU A 252 19.02 -18.29 -4.43
CA LEU A 252 18.22 -18.41 -3.22
C LEU A 252 19.14 -18.30 -2.01
N TYR A 253 18.75 -17.45 -1.07
CA TYR A 253 19.45 -17.22 0.19
C TYR A 253 18.54 -17.59 1.34
N SER A 254 19.08 -18.24 2.38
CA SER A 254 18.34 -18.60 3.58
C SER A 254 19.12 -18.23 4.83
N SER A 255 18.42 -17.60 5.78
CA SER A 255 18.90 -17.40 7.16
C SER A 255 17.85 -17.90 8.15
N SER A 256 18.24 -18.12 9.40
CA SER A 256 17.29 -18.46 10.46
C SER A 256 16.29 -17.32 10.74
N ALA A 257 16.68 -16.07 10.48
CA ALA A 257 15.85 -14.90 10.73
C ALA A 257 14.85 -14.61 9.61
N THR A 258 15.24 -14.83 8.35
CA THR A 258 14.42 -14.42 7.19
C THR A 258 13.77 -15.57 6.45
N GLY A 259 14.27 -16.81 6.60
CA GLY A 259 13.87 -17.93 5.74
C GLY A 259 14.50 -17.86 4.35
N ALA A 260 14.06 -18.74 3.45
CA ALA A 260 14.62 -18.84 2.09
C ALA A 260 13.88 -17.92 1.12
N HIS A 261 14.63 -17.01 0.49
CA HIS A 261 14.12 -16.06 -0.49
C HIS A 261 14.99 -15.97 -1.74
N GLU A 262 14.31 -15.76 -2.85
CA GLU A 262 14.86 -15.67 -4.19
C GLU A 262 15.27 -14.23 -4.54
N VAL A 263 16.42 -14.07 -5.20
CA VAL A 263 16.87 -12.80 -5.78
C VAL A 263 17.46 -13.05 -7.17
N HIS A 264 16.97 -12.32 -8.19
CA HIS A 264 17.40 -12.43 -9.59
C HIS A 264 17.56 -11.10 -10.32
N GLY A 265 18.12 -11.17 -11.53
CA GLY A 265 18.24 -10.07 -12.48
C GLY A 265 19.02 -8.88 -11.91
N SER A 266 18.67 -7.67 -12.36
CA SER A 266 19.38 -6.46 -11.95
C SER A 266 19.28 -6.14 -10.45
N ILE A 267 18.28 -6.69 -9.75
CA ILE A 267 18.18 -6.57 -8.29
C ILE A 267 19.31 -7.36 -7.63
N LEU A 268 19.58 -8.58 -8.11
CA LEU A 268 20.71 -9.38 -7.66
C LEU A 268 22.05 -8.69 -7.96
N ASP A 269 22.18 -8.05 -9.12
CA ASP A 269 23.41 -7.35 -9.51
C ASP A 269 23.71 -6.15 -8.58
N VAL A 270 22.70 -5.30 -8.33
CA VAL A 270 22.83 -4.15 -7.43
C VAL A 270 23.10 -4.59 -5.99
N TRP A 271 22.41 -5.63 -5.52
CA TRP A 271 22.65 -6.18 -4.18
C TRP A 271 24.04 -6.82 -4.06
N GLY A 272 24.48 -7.49 -5.12
CA GLY A 272 25.81 -8.07 -5.27
C GLY A 272 26.92 -7.03 -5.12
N ALA A 273 26.80 -5.92 -5.86
CA ALA A 273 27.71 -4.78 -5.78
C ALA A 273 27.71 -4.10 -4.39
N ALA A 274 26.61 -4.22 -3.64
CA ALA A 274 26.49 -3.73 -2.27
C ALA A 274 26.93 -4.77 -1.22
N SER A 275 27.85 -5.69 -1.56
CA SER A 275 28.40 -6.73 -0.67
C SER A 275 27.40 -7.79 -0.18
N SER A 276 26.28 -7.98 -0.88
CA SER A 276 25.29 -9.05 -0.63
C SER A 276 24.86 -9.14 0.85
N THR A 277 24.91 -10.34 1.45
CA THR A 277 24.49 -10.63 2.84
C THR A 277 25.38 -9.99 3.90
N SER A 278 26.62 -9.62 3.56
CA SER A 278 27.56 -8.93 4.45
C SER A 278 27.46 -7.40 4.36
N GLY A 279 26.71 -6.88 3.39
CA GLY A 279 26.56 -5.45 3.15
C GLY A 279 25.43 -4.79 3.92
N VAL A 280 25.14 -3.53 3.56
CA VAL A 280 24.15 -2.68 4.23
C VAL A 280 22.72 -3.23 4.22
N TYR A 281 22.39 -4.07 3.22
CA TYR A 281 21.06 -4.65 3.07
C TYR A 281 20.85 -5.91 3.91
N GLY A 282 21.89 -6.71 4.16
CA GLY A 282 21.76 -8.01 4.81
C GLY A 282 20.99 -9.04 3.97
N PHE A 283 20.33 -10.00 4.62
CA PHE A 283 19.59 -11.07 3.94
C PHE A 283 18.26 -10.57 3.34
N PRO A 284 17.80 -11.16 2.22
CA PRO A 284 16.46 -10.90 1.69
C PRO A 284 15.38 -11.39 2.67
N THR A 285 14.31 -10.60 2.77
CA THR A 285 13.09 -10.87 3.56
C THR A 285 11.88 -11.17 2.67
N THR A 286 12.00 -10.93 1.37
CA THR A 286 11.03 -11.34 0.35
C THR A 286 11.77 -11.84 -0.88
N ASP A 287 11.10 -12.70 -1.65
CA ASP A 287 11.44 -12.90 -3.06
C ASP A 287 11.36 -11.58 -3.84
N VAL A 288 11.84 -11.60 -5.09
CA VAL A 288 11.53 -10.53 -6.04
C VAL A 288 10.06 -10.57 -6.40
N ILE A 289 9.33 -9.55 -5.95
CA ILE A 289 7.88 -9.38 -6.14
C ILE A 289 7.58 -8.05 -6.84
N GLY A 290 6.34 -7.86 -7.28
CA GLY A 290 5.88 -6.60 -7.88
C GLY A 290 5.04 -6.82 -9.12
N ASP A 291 4.80 -5.74 -9.86
CA ASP A 291 3.95 -5.69 -11.05
C ASP A 291 4.78 -5.34 -12.30
N SER A 292 4.11 -4.93 -13.39
CA SER A 292 4.78 -4.49 -14.61
C SER A 292 5.49 -3.14 -14.48
N ARG A 293 5.09 -2.29 -13.51
CA ARG A 293 5.65 -0.96 -13.27
C ARG A 293 6.89 -1.05 -12.40
N VAL A 294 6.87 -1.85 -11.34
CA VAL A 294 8.00 -2.00 -10.42
C VAL A 294 8.12 -3.42 -9.89
N ARG A 295 9.34 -3.95 -9.91
CA ARG A 295 9.73 -5.18 -9.20
C ARG A 295 10.74 -4.84 -8.12
N TYR A 296 10.68 -5.52 -6.99
CA TYR A 296 11.56 -5.24 -5.87
C TYR A 296 11.73 -6.47 -4.98
N SER A 297 12.84 -6.48 -4.24
CA SER A 297 13.02 -7.36 -3.09
C SER A 297 13.31 -6.50 -1.86
N ARG A 298 12.77 -6.92 -0.72
CA ARG A 298 13.08 -6.32 0.58
C ARG A 298 14.16 -7.13 1.27
N PHE A 299 14.97 -6.44 2.04
CA PHE A 299 16.09 -6.99 2.79
C PHE A 299 15.99 -6.53 4.25
N GLN A 300 16.86 -7.05 5.11
CA GLN A 300 16.87 -6.70 6.53
C GLN A 300 17.16 -5.21 6.78
N GLY A 301 18.01 -4.59 5.95
CA GLY A 301 18.44 -3.20 6.06
C GLY A 301 18.03 -2.32 4.88
N GLY A 302 16.91 -2.62 4.21
CA GLY A 302 16.36 -1.78 3.15
C GLY A 302 15.63 -2.55 2.04
N GLY A 303 15.60 -1.98 0.84
CA GLY A 303 14.98 -2.61 -0.33
C GLY A 303 15.63 -2.18 -1.63
N ILE A 304 15.56 -3.03 -2.66
CA ILE A 304 16.10 -2.74 -3.99
C ILE A 304 14.97 -2.84 -5.01
N TYR A 305 14.82 -1.78 -5.82
CA TYR A 305 13.67 -1.55 -6.69
C TYR A 305 14.12 -1.38 -8.14
N ARG A 306 13.52 -2.17 -9.03
CA ARG A 306 13.71 -2.13 -10.48
C ARG A 306 12.44 -1.61 -11.15
N TRP A 307 12.59 -0.57 -11.95
CA TRP A 307 11.50 0.03 -12.72
C TRP A 307 12.05 0.72 -13.98
N ALA A 308 11.22 1.51 -14.66
CA ALA A 308 11.54 2.08 -15.98
C ALA A 308 12.86 2.88 -16.02
N GLN A 309 13.21 3.61 -14.95
CA GLN A 309 14.44 4.41 -14.93
C GLN A 309 15.70 3.66 -14.49
N GLY A 310 15.57 2.41 -13.99
CA GLY A 310 16.72 1.63 -13.57
C GLY A 310 16.46 0.76 -12.35
N THR A 311 17.55 0.27 -11.75
CA THR A 311 17.51 -0.50 -10.51
C THR A 311 18.30 0.22 -9.43
N TYR A 312 17.62 0.60 -8.35
CA TYR A 312 18.21 1.38 -7.28
C TYR A 312 17.91 0.76 -5.92
N GLY A 313 18.96 0.69 -5.10
CA GLY A 313 18.84 0.30 -3.71
C GLY A 313 18.53 1.49 -2.82
N ILE A 314 17.64 1.28 -1.87
CA ILE A 314 17.29 2.21 -0.80
C ILE A 314 17.66 1.52 0.52
N PRO A 315 18.82 1.84 1.13
CA PRO A 315 19.20 1.27 2.41
C PRO A 315 18.52 2.01 3.56
N ASP A 316 18.47 1.40 4.73
CA ASP A 316 18.09 2.09 5.96
C ASP A 316 19.10 3.19 6.30
N PRO A 317 18.64 4.34 6.84
CA PRO A 317 17.27 4.66 7.27
C PRO A 317 16.34 5.23 6.19
N TYR A 318 16.81 5.38 4.93
CA TYR A 318 16.01 5.99 3.85
C TYR A 318 14.78 5.13 3.50
N HIS A 319 14.91 3.81 3.57
CA HIS A 319 13.86 2.87 3.20
C HIS A 319 12.64 2.99 4.11
N GLN A 320 12.85 3.17 5.42
CA GLN A 320 11.75 3.41 6.37
C GLN A 320 10.94 4.66 6.00
N LYS A 321 11.62 5.76 5.67
CA LYS A 321 10.97 7.00 5.24
C LYS A 321 10.25 6.82 3.90
N PHE A 322 10.88 6.15 2.92
CA PHE A 322 10.23 5.82 1.66
C PHE A 322 8.92 5.03 1.84
N LEU A 323 8.91 4.01 2.73
CA LEU A 323 7.71 3.24 3.04
C LEU A 323 6.65 4.06 3.78
N GLN A 324 7.05 4.93 4.71
CA GLN A 324 6.16 5.84 5.43
C GLN A 324 5.37 6.74 4.47
N TYR A 325 5.98 7.15 3.36
CA TYR A 325 5.39 8.04 2.36
C TYR A 325 4.76 7.31 1.16
N GLY A 326 4.32 6.07 1.38
CA GLY A 326 3.52 5.28 0.43
C GLY A 326 4.31 4.29 -0.41
N GLY A 327 5.64 4.29 -0.31
CA GLY A 327 6.53 3.33 -0.95
C GLY A 327 6.28 3.19 -2.46
N VAL A 328 5.96 1.97 -2.89
CA VAL A 328 5.74 1.67 -4.32
C VAL A 328 4.38 2.10 -4.86
N SER A 329 3.47 2.63 -4.03
CA SER A 329 2.13 3.05 -4.49
C SER A 329 2.21 4.10 -5.60
N THR A 330 1.28 4.07 -6.56
CA THR A 330 1.15 5.12 -7.58
C THR A 330 0.81 6.48 -6.97
N SER A 331 0.17 6.50 -5.81
CA SER A 331 -0.13 7.71 -5.03
C SER A 331 0.94 8.08 -3.99
N ALA A 332 2.05 7.33 -3.90
CA ALA A 332 3.11 7.60 -2.93
C ALA A 332 3.69 9.00 -3.13
N ALA A 333 3.99 9.76 -2.08
CA ALA A 333 4.37 11.17 -2.18
C ALA A 333 5.70 11.39 -2.91
N LEU A 334 6.71 10.58 -2.58
CA LEU A 334 8.06 10.63 -3.17
C LEU A 334 8.13 9.98 -4.56
N GLY A 335 7.31 8.96 -4.81
CA GLY A 335 7.47 8.08 -5.98
C GLY A 335 8.68 7.15 -5.84
N LEU A 336 9.08 6.50 -6.93
CA LEU A 336 10.16 5.51 -6.98
C LEU A 336 11.56 6.15 -6.99
N PRO A 337 12.62 5.43 -6.55
CA PRO A 337 13.98 5.97 -6.52
C PRO A 337 14.55 6.15 -7.93
N THR A 338 15.27 7.25 -8.16
CA THR A 338 15.85 7.62 -9.47
C THR A 338 17.38 7.68 -9.44
N SER A 339 18.00 7.57 -8.25
CA SER A 339 19.45 7.64 -8.08
C SER A 339 19.98 6.70 -7.00
N PRO A 340 21.29 6.39 -6.99
CA PRO A 340 21.97 5.94 -5.78
C PRO A 340 22.06 7.09 -4.75
N ILE A 341 22.52 6.78 -3.54
CA ILE A 341 22.83 7.80 -2.52
C ILE A 341 24.02 8.63 -3.00
N ARG A 342 23.88 9.96 -2.95
CA ARG A 342 24.91 10.94 -3.30
C ARG A 342 25.25 11.80 -2.09
N ARG A 343 26.46 12.39 -2.12
CA ARG A 343 26.90 13.39 -1.16
C ARG A 343 26.60 14.78 -1.70
N SER A 344 26.17 15.70 -0.84
CA SER A 344 26.04 17.11 -1.19
C SER A 344 27.41 17.73 -1.47
N GLY A 345 27.50 18.75 -2.32
CA GLY A 345 28.77 19.38 -2.66
C GLY A 345 29.40 20.20 -1.52
N ASP A 346 28.68 20.44 -0.42
CA ASP A 346 29.24 21.00 0.82
C ASP A 346 29.67 19.91 1.81
N ASP A 347 29.55 18.63 1.44
CA ASP A 347 29.84 17.44 2.24
C ASP A 347 29.04 17.29 3.55
N ARG A 348 28.03 18.14 3.79
CA ARG A 348 27.24 18.17 5.04
C ARG A 348 26.06 17.20 5.05
N SER A 349 25.59 16.74 3.88
CA SER A 349 24.47 15.80 3.79
C SER A 349 24.68 14.70 2.75
N LEU A 350 24.02 13.57 2.99
CA LEU A 350 23.80 12.54 1.99
C LEU A 350 22.34 12.63 1.54
N TYR A 351 22.06 12.31 0.29
CA TYR A 351 20.69 12.34 -0.22
C TYR A 351 20.45 11.30 -1.31
N GLN A 352 19.19 10.94 -1.51
CA GLN A 352 18.73 10.08 -2.60
C GLN A 352 17.55 10.75 -3.31
N ASP A 353 17.59 10.76 -4.63
CA ASP A 353 16.51 11.29 -5.47
C ASP A 353 15.42 10.26 -5.71
N TYR A 354 14.19 10.76 -5.80
CA TYR A 354 12.98 10.04 -6.14
C TYR A 354 12.23 10.80 -7.24
N GLU A 355 11.26 10.15 -7.90
CA GLU A 355 10.49 10.74 -8.99
C GLU A 355 9.92 12.13 -8.68
N ARG A 356 9.49 12.33 -7.44
CA ARG A 356 8.74 13.51 -6.99
C ARG A 356 9.28 14.10 -5.70
N GLY A 357 10.53 13.80 -5.35
CA GLY A 357 11.13 14.33 -4.13
C GLY A 357 12.53 13.82 -3.85
N ARG A 358 13.00 14.11 -2.64
CA ARG A 358 14.34 13.75 -2.17
C ARG A 358 14.32 13.48 -0.68
N ILE A 359 15.06 12.46 -0.26
CA ILE A 359 15.32 12.19 1.16
C ILE A 359 16.76 12.58 1.47
N TYR A 360 16.95 13.39 2.51
CA TYR A 360 18.23 13.82 3.02
C TYR A 360 18.56 13.12 4.34
N ARG A 361 19.86 12.90 4.55
CA ARG A 361 20.42 12.46 5.83
C ARG A 361 21.57 13.35 6.25
N ARG A 362 21.51 13.85 7.49
CA ARG A 362 22.57 14.60 8.14
C ARG A 362 22.76 14.10 9.56
N GLY A 363 23.83 13.34 9.80
CA GLY A 363 24.02 12.60 11.05
C GLY A 363 22.89 11.60 11.29
N SER A 364 22.13 11.79 12.37
CA SER A 364 20.93 11.01 12.70
C SER A 364 19.64 11.59 12.10
N LEU A 365 19.64 12.84 11.62
CA LEU A 365 18.47 13.47 11.02
C LEU A 365 18.22 12.86 9.64
N VAL A 366 17.00 12.36 9.42
CA VAL A 366 16.53 11.82 8.13
C VAL A 366 15.21 12.47 7.80
N VAL A 367 15.20 13.30 6.75
CA VAL A 367 14.05 14.13 6.39
C VAL A 367 13.75 14.06 4.91
N GLU A 368 12.48 14.19 4.57
CA GLU A 368 12.02 14.18 3.18
C GLU A 368 11.41 15.52 2.75
N ILE A 369 11.62 15.86 1.48
CA ILE A 369 10.83 16.87 0.77
C ILE A 369 10.27 16.28 -0.51
N HIS A 370 9.03 16.61 -0.83
CA HIS A 370 8.34 16.12 -2.03
C HIS A 370 7.41 17.17 -2.66
N GLY A 371 6.96 16.87 -3.87
CA GLY A 371 5.95 17.64 -4.60
C GLY A 371 6.37 19.08 -4.86
N ALA A 372 5.42 20.01 -4.77
CA ALA A 372 5.64 21.43 -5.04
C ALA A 372 6.68 22.08 -4.10
N ILE A 373 6.79 21.61 -2.86
CA ILE A 373 7.81 22.09 -1.91
C ILE A 373 9.20 21.71 -2.40
N TYR A 374 9.39 20.46 -2.84
CA TYR A 374 10.65 20.01 -3.44
C TYR A 374 10.99 20.82 -4.70
N LEU A 375 10.03 21.00 -5.61
CA LEU A 375 10.25 21.78 -6.83
C LEU A 375 10.62 23.24 -6.52
N LYS A 376 9.94 23.88 -5.56
CA LYS A 376 10.26 25.25 -5.13
C LYS A 376 11.66 25.31 -4.52
N HIS A 377 12.01 24.38 -3.64
CA HIS A 377 13.33 24.30 -3.03
C HIS A 377 14.43 24.21 -4.09
N GLU A 378 14.31 23.32 -5.09
CA GLU A 378 15.30 23.22 -6.17
C GLU A 378 15.35 24.50 -7.02
N SER A 379 14.20 25.14 -7.29
CA SER A 379 14.14 26.36 -8.12
C SER A 379 14.88 27.57 -7.52
N ILE A 380 15.07 27.61 -6.20
CA ILE A 380 15.78 28.69 -5.49
C ILE A 380 17.22 28.33 -5.14
N GLY A 381 17.76 27.24 -5.70
CA GLY A 381 19.15 26.79 -5.46
C GLY A 381 19.29 25.66 -4.43
N GLY A 382 18.19 25.07 -3.99
CA GLY A 382 18.17 23.92 -3.08
C GLY A 382 18.88 24.21 -1.76
N ILE A 383 19.75 23.29 -1.33
CA ILE A 383 20.52 23.41 -0.09
C ILE A 383 21.52 24.57 -0.08
N TYR A 384 21.81 25.15 -1.25
CA TYR A 384 22.70 26.30 -1.41
C TYR A 384 21.93 27.64 -1.40
N SER A 385 20.61 27.58 -1.30
CA SER A 385 19.77 28.76 -1.11
C SER A 385 19.95 29.36 0.29
N PRO A 386 19.47 30.58 0.55
CA PRO A 386 19.43 31.15 1.90
C PRO A 386 18.69 30.30 2.94
N LEU A 387 17.85 29.35 2.53
CA LEU A 387 17.16 28.43 3.45
C LEU A 387 18.13 27.43 4.10
N GLY A 388 19.16 27.00 3.38
CA GLY A 388 20.09 25.95 3.82
C GLY A 388 19.49 24.55 3.73
N HIS A 389 19.97 23.63 4.57
CA HIS A 389 19.52 22.24 4.55
C HIS A 389 18.12 22.08 5.14
N VAL A 390 17.39 21.07 4.65
CA VAL A 390 16.09 20.66 5.19
C VAL A 390 16.21 20.23 6.66
N GLN A 391 15.31 20.72 7.51
CA GLN A 391 15.29 20.41 8.95
C GLN A 391 14.14 19.49 9.35
N THR A 392 12.99 19.57 8.69
CA THR A 392 11.81 18.75 8.99
C THR A 392 11.30 18.02 7.76
N ASP A 393 10.51 16.97 7.95
CA ASP A 393 9.72 16.42 6.84
C ASP A 393 8.68 17.43 6.35
N VAL A 394 8.14 17.22 5.15
CA VAL A 394 6.93 17.93 4.72
C VAL A 394 5.77 17.47 5.60
N SER A 395 5.18 18.42 6.32
CA SER A 395 4.08 18.18 7.25
C SER A 395 2.84 18.97 6.86
N THR A 396 1.66 18.43 7.19
CA THR A 396 0.40 19.17 7.07
C THR A 396 0.29 20.14 8.25
N LEU A 397 -0.04 21.39 7.95
CA LEU A 397 -0.18 22.44 8.96
C LEU A 397 -1.47 22.26 9.79
N ALA A 398 -1.51 22.90 10.96
CA ALA A 398 -2.57 22.69 11.95
C ALA A 398 -3.98 23.07 11.48
N ASP A 399 -4.09 23.90 10.44
CA ASP A 399 -5.37 24.28 9.84
C ASP A 399 -5.85 23.30 8.75
N GLY A 400 -5.03 22.32 8.37
CA GLY A 400 -5.31 21.35 7.32
C GLY A 400 -5.35 21.91 5.89
N ARG A 401 -4.95 23.17 5.66
CA ARG A 401 -5.04 23.78 4.32
C ARG A 401 -3.75 23.72 3.55
N GLY A 402 -2.63 23.78 4.27
CA GLY A 402 -1.30 23.84 3.68
C GLY A 402 -0.36 22.78 4.21
N ARG A 403 0.76 22.67 3.50
CA ARG A 403 1.92 21.91 3.92
C ARG A 403 3.08 22.86 4.10
N ALA A 404 3.99 22.51 4.99
CA ALA A 404 5.24 23.25 5.13
C ALA A 404 6.39 22.33 5.49
N THR A 405 7.60 22.84 5.24
CA THR A 405 8.82 22.30 5.83
C THR A 405 9.72 23.45 6.28
N ILE A 406 10.48 23.20 7.36
CA ILE A 406 11.40 24.13 7.99
C ILE A 406 12.82 23.79 7.54
N PHE A 407 13.64 24.82 7.37
CA PHE A 407 15.03 24.73 6.95
C PHE A 407 15.98 25.29 8.01
N GLU A 408 17.25 24.87 7.94
CA GLU A 408 18.29 25.15 8.92
C GLU A 408 18.43 26.63 9.30
N ASN A 409 18.27 27.55 8.35
CA ASN A 409 18.41 28.98 8.59
C ASN A 409 17.10 29.65 9.05
N GLY A 410 16.17 28.88 9.60
CA GLY A 410 14.86 29.33 10.07
C GLY A 410 13.85 29.61 8.95
N GLY A 411 14.21 29.43 7.69
CA GLY A 411 13.31 29.61 6.56
C GLY A 411 12.24 28.52 6.46
N VAL A 412 11.13 28.84 5.80
CA VAL A 412 9.99 27.94 5.60
C VAL A 412 9.52 28.01 4.16
N ILE A 413 9.24 26.86 3.56
CA ILE A 413 8.44 26.79 2.32
C ILE A 413 7.03 26.38 2.69
N TYR A 414 6.07 27.25 2.41
CA TYR A 414 4.64 26.98 2.54
C TYR A 414 4.06 26.54 1.21
N TYR A 415 3.13 25.60 1.21
CA TYR A 415 2.40 25.18 0.03
C TYR A 415 0.91 25.06 0.34
N THR A 416 0.07 25.61 -0.55
CA THR A 416 -1.35 25.26 -0.66
C THR A 416 -1.68 25.00 -2.13
N SER A 417 -2.78 24.29 -2.41
CA SER A 417 -3.25 24.12 -3.79
C SER A 417 -3.60 25.46 -4.47
N THR A 418 -4.05 26.44 -3.70
CA THR A 418 -4.49 27.75 -4.20
C THR A 418 -3.37 28.76 -4.40
N THR A 419 -2.34 28.72 -3.54
CA THR A 419 -1.23 29.68 -3.60
C THR A 419 -0.02 29.11 -4.31
N GLY A 420 0.12 27.80 -4.42
CA GLY A 420 1.38 27.18 -4.79
C GLY A 420 2.40 27.21 -3.65
N ALA A 421 3.64 26.81 -3.96
CA ALA A 421 4.71 26.72 -2.98
C ALA A 421 5.52 28.03 -2.94
N HIS A 422 5.76 28.58 -1.76
CA HIS A 422 6.45 29.86 -1.56
C HIS A 422 7.45 29.83 -0.41
N ALA A 423 8.64 30.37 -0.67
CA ALA A 423 9.76 30.41 0.27
C ALA A 423 9.84 31.75 1.00
N VAL A 424 9.84 31.73 2.33
CA VAL A 424 9.94 32.91 3.20
C VAL A 424 10.96 32.64 4.31
N TRP A 425 11.81 33.61 4.63
CA TRP A 425 12.89 33.46 5.62
C TRP A 425 13.34 34.79 6.24
N GLY A 426 14.07 34.70 7.35
CA GLY A 426 14.63 35.85 8.08
C GLY A 426 13.57 36.76 8.70
N GLY A 427 13.89 38.03 8.92
CA GLY A 427 13.01 38.99 9.60
C GLY A 427 11.60 39.13 8.98
N LEU A 428 11.46 38.90 7.67
CA LEU A 428 10.16 38.84 7.00
C LEU A 428 9.28 37.71 7.55
N LEU A 429 9.86 36.52 7.73
CA LEU A 429 9.16 35.40 8.33
C LEU A 429 8.83 35.66 9.80
N ASP A 430 9.77 36.26 10.55
CA ASP A 430 9.56 36.58 11.96
C ASP A 430 8.39 37.55 12.16
N ALA A 431 8.31 38.61 11.35
CA ALA A 431 7.21 39.57 11.36
C ALA A 431 5.86 38.91 11.02
N TYR A 432 5.86 38.00 10.04
CA TYR A 432 4.68 37.24 9.67
C TYR A 432 4.21 36.30 10.79
N LEU A 433 5.12 35.58 11.42
CA LEU A 433 4.80 34.69 12.54
C LEU A 433 4.35 35.46 13.78
N ALA A 434 4.95 36.63 14.06
CA ALA A 434 4.54 37.51 15.15
C ALA A 434 3.10 38.01 15.00
N TYR A 435 2.63 38.19 13.76
CA TYR A 435 1.24 38.53 13.45
C TYR A 435 0.28 37.32 13.50
N GLY A 436 0.81 36.10 13.70
CA GLY A 436 0.04 34.85 13.76
C GLY A 436 0.12 33.99 12.49
N GLY A 437 0.95 34.37 11.52
CA GLY A 437 1.28 33.58 10.33
C GLY A 437 0.06 33.16 9.52
N TYR A 438 0.08 31.92 9.01
CA TYR A 438 -0.97 31.36 8.15
C TYR A 438 -2.31 31.16 8.86
N GLN A 439 -2.32 31.22 10.19
CA GLN A 439 -3.51 31.11 11.03
C GLN A 439 -4.21 32.45 11.27
N SER A 440 -3.51 33.56 11.01
CA SER A 440 -4.05 34.92 11.07
C SER A 440 -4.88 35.25 9.81
N ASP A 441 -5.46 36.44 9.82
CA ASP A 441 -6.15 37.00 8.66
C ASP A 441 -5.20 37.33 7.49
N ALA A 442 -3.87 37.37 7.71
CA ALA A 442 -2.88 37.49 6.64
C ALA A 442 -2.92 36.30 5.65
N GLY A 443 -3.28 35.10 6.13
CA GLY A 443 -3.33 33.89 5.31
C GLY A 443 -1.95 33.42 4.82
N TYR A 444 -1.95 32.55 3.81
CA TYR A 444 -0.73 31.93 3.26
C TYR A 444 0.08 32.89 2.38
N PRO A 445 1.41 32.71 2.26
CA PRO A 445 2.21 33.43 1.28
C PRO A 445 1.73 33.14 -0.16
N THR A 446 1.75 34.16 -1.01
CA THR A 446 1.40 34.11 -2.45
C THR A 446 2.56 34.52 -3.36
N SER A 447 3.70 34.85 -2.76
CA SER A 447 4.96 35.16 -3.44
C SER A 447 6.13 34.73 -2.57
N ASP A 448 7.27 34.48 -3.21
CA ASP A 448 8.53 34.31 -2.50
C ASP A 448 9.01 35.66 -1.96
N ARG A 449 10.06 35.65 -1.12
CA ARG A 449 10.79 36.88 -0.79
C ARG A 449 11.39 37.52 -2.06
N GLN A 450 11.14 38.80 -2.23
CA GLN A 450 11.53 39.61 -3.40
C GLN A 450 12.20 40.92 -2.96
N SER A 451 13.03 41.50 -3.83
CA SER A 451 13.50 42.88 -3.69
C SER A 451 12.37 43.85 -4.03
N VAL A 452 12.29 44.98 -3.32
CA VAL A 452 11.36 46.07 -3.65
C VAL A 452 11.82 46.84 -4.90
N GLY A 453 13.11 46.74 -5.26
CA GLY A 453 13.69 47.42 -6.42
C GLY A 453 14.24 48.82 -6.13
N ASP A 454 14.28 49.22 -4.85
CA ASP A 454 14.82 50.50 -4.37
C ASP A 454 16.21 50.35 -3.71
N ASP A 455 16.84 49.18 -3.86
CA ASP A 455 18.09 48.78 -3.22
C ASP A 455 18.12 48.83 -1.67
N ARG A 456 16.98 49.09 -1.03
CA ARG A 456 16.86 49.22 0.43
C ARG A 456 16.06 48.09 1.06
N GLY A 457 14.99 47.64 0.42
CA GLY A 457 14.02 46.77 1.05
C GLY A 457 13.74 45.44 0.34
N VAL A 458 13.16 44.55 1.12
CA VAL A 458 12.63 43.26 0.68
C VAL A 458 11.18 43.12 1.10
N THR A 459 10.42 42.33 0.36
CA THR A 459 9.01 42.08 0.63
C THR A 459 8.61 40.66 0.28
N PHE A 460 7.50 40.21 0.86
CA PHE A 460 6.68 39.15 0.28
C PHE A 460 5.21 39.43 0.57
N THR A 461 4.36 38.93 -0.30
CA THR A 461 2.90 39.08 -0.25
C THR A 461 2.25 37.81 0.28
N THR A 462 1.21 37.97 1.09
CA THR A 462 0.31 36.91 1.52
C THR A 462 -1.04 37.07 0.83
N GLN A 463 -2.00 36.20 1.13
CA GLN A 463 -3.35 36.27 0.56
C GLN A 463 -4.04 37.63 0.79
N THR A 464 -3.74 38.32 1.89
CA THR A 464 -4.43 39.57 2.24
C THR A 464 -3.52 40.68 2.77
N ALA A 465 -2.28 40.34 3.16
CA ALA A 465 -1.34 41.24 3.78
C ALA A 465 -0.04 41.29 2.96
N GLN A 466 0.84 42.21 3.32
CA GLN A 466 2.18 42.26 2.75
C GLN A 466 3.18 42.59 3.85
N VAL A 467 4.30 41.88 3.82
CA VAL A 467 5.40 42.08 4.77
C VAL A 467 6.51 42.83 4.07
N TRP A 468 7.02 43.86 4.73
CA TRP A 468 8.09 44.70 4.23
C TRP A 468 9.23 44.68 5.23
N GLY A 469 10.46 44.68 4.75
CA GLY A 469 11.63 44.74 5.62
C GLY A 469 12.75 45.56 5.03
N THR A 470 13.43 46.31 5.90
CA THR A 470 14.64 47.07 5.58
C THR A 470 15.69 46.86 6.66
N GLY A 471 16.95 47.18 6.33
CA GLY A 471 18.03 47.18 7.32
C GLY A 471 17.88 48.26 8.41
N THR A 472 17.10 49.32 8.15
CA THR A 472 16.95 50.46 9.07
C THR A 472 15.74 50.32 9.99
N THR A 473 14.59 49.92 9.45
CA THR A 473 13.33 49.86 10.21
C THR A 473 13.03 48.48 10.78
N GLY A 474 13.70 47.42 10.31
CA GLY A 474 13.34 46.04 10.62
C GLY A 474 12.28 45.52 9.65
N SER A 475 11.55 44.47 10.04
CA SER A 475 10.54 43.81 9.21
C SER A 475 9.17 43.86 9.87
N TRP A 476 8.16 44.30 9.12
CA TRP A 476 6.81 44.53 9.65
C TRP A 476 5.73 44.17 8.61
N LEU A 477 4.63 43.61 9.11
CA LEU A 477 3.47 43.24 8.31
C LEU A 477 2.46 44.38 8.26
N VAL A 478 2.02 44.75 7.06
CA VAL A 478 0.92 45.68 6.83
C VAL A 478 -0.34 44.87 6.49
N PRO A 479 -1.36 44.84 7.36
CA PRO A 479 -2.54 43.98 7.20
C PRO A 479 -3.54 44.56 6.19
N ALA A 480 -4.46 43.71 5.73
CA ALA A 480 -5.46 44.03 4.70
C ALA A 480 -6.22 45.36 4.90
N PRO A 481 -6.68 45.71 6.13
CA PRO A 481 -7.42 46.96 6.35
C PRO A 481 -6.63 48.22 5.99
N ILE A 482 -5.30 48.20 6.13
CA ILE A 482 -4.41 49.34 5.87
C ILE A 482 -3.73 49.22 4.51
N LEU A 483 -3.45 47.99 4.06
CA LEU A 483 -2.61 47.72 2.90
C LEU A 483 -3.10 48.40 1.61
N GLY A 484 -4.42 48.46 1.40
CA GLY A 484 -5.00 49.12 0.22
C GLY A 484 -4.66 50.62 0.17
N GLN A 485 -4.83 51.33 1.29
CA GLN A 485 -4.50 52.75 1.40
C GLN A 485 -2.99 52.98 1.28
N TYR A 486 -2.17 52.14 1.92
CA TYR A 486 -0.72 52.25 1.84
C TYR A 486 -0.22 52.10 0.39
N ARG A 487 -0.73 51.10 -0.35
CA ARG A 487 -0.39 50.90 -1.77
C ARG A 487 -0.88 52.06 -2.64
N ALA A 488 -2.07 52.60 -2.39
CA ALA A 488 -2.60 53.75 -3.12
C ALA A 488 -1.73 55.00 -2.94
N GLN A 489 -1.01 55.13 -1.83
CA GLN A 489 -0.05 56.20 -1.56
C GLN A 489 1.37 55.91 -2.08
N GLY A 490 1.57 54.87 -2.88
CA GLY A 490 2.86 54.51 -3.48
C GLY A 490 3.70 53.51 -2.67
N GLY A 491 3.17 52.97 -1.57
CA GLY A 491 3.88 51.99 -0.75
C GLY A 491 5.22 52.52 -0.22
N PRO A 492 6.31 51.71 -0.21
CA PRO A 492 7.60 52.15 0.31
C PRO A 492 8.26 53.28 -0.49
N GLY A 493 7.98 53.40 -1.79
CA GLY A 493 8.44 54.51 -2.62
C GLY A 493 7.58 55.77 -2.50
N GLY A 494 6.49 55.70 -1.71
CA GLY A 494 5.56 56.79 -1.49
C GLY A 494 5.97 57.72 -0.33
N ALA A 495 5.09 58.68 -0.03
CA ALA A 495 5.35 59.69 1.00
C ALA A 495 5.52 59.09 2.41
N LEU A 496 4.87 57.96 2.71
CA LEU A 496 4.92 57.32 4.03
C LEU A 496 6.22 56.55 4.29
N GLY A 497 6.89 56.04 3.26
CA GLY A 497 8.08 55.19 3.39
C GLY A 497 7.76 53.79 3.93
N TYR A 498 8.75 53.13 4.53
CA TYR A 498 8.61 51.77 5.09
C TYR A 498 7.88 51.75 6.43
N PRO A 499 7.20 50.65 6.79
CA PRO A 499 6.67 50.47 8.13
C PRO A 499 7.81 50.42 9.17
N THR A 500 7.55 50.96 10.37
CA THR A 500 8.55 51.11 11.45
C THR A 500 8.23 50.30 12.71
N GLY A 501 7.06 49.67 12.76
CA GLY A 501 6.61 48.89 13.91
C GLY A 501 5.49 47.92 13.54
N PRO A 502 5.03 47.09 14.51
CA PRO A 502 3.91 46.20 14.27
C PRO A 502 2.61 47.00 14.10
N SER A 503 1.69 46.50 13.29
CA SER A 503 0.33 47.07 13.25
C SER A 503 -0.31 46.92 14.63
N GLN A 504 -0.73 48.04 15.19
CA GLN A 504 -1.39 48.10 16.48
C GLN A 504 -2.89 48.05 16.26
N ARG A 505 -3.55 47.22 17.07
CA ARG A 505 -4.99 47.33 17.23
C ARG A 505 -5.29 48.19 18.45
N LEU A 506 -6.05 49.27 18.24
CA LEU A 506 -6.47 50.18 19.31
C LEU A 506 -7.67 49.62 20.07
N SER A 507 -7.97 50.18 21.25
CA SER A 507 -9.03 49.69 22.15
C SER A 507 -10.44 49.84 21.59
N ASP A 508 -10.64 50.76 20.65
CA ASP A 508 -11.88 50.91 19.87
C ASP A 508 -12.00 49.90 18.72
N GLY A 509 -10.97 49.06 18.52
CA GLY A 509 -10.89 48.04 17.49
C GLY A 509 -10.27 48.51 16.17
N SER A 510 -9.94 49.80 16.04
CA SER A 510 -9.30 50.38 14.85
C SER A 510 -7.86 49.88 14.70
N TYR A 511 -7.36 49.90 13.48
CA TYR A 511 -5.97 49.57 13.15
C TYR A 511 -5.15 50.84 13.02
N ARG A 512 -3.95 50.83 13.58
CA ARG A 512 -2.93 51.84 13.35
C ARG A 512 -1.64 51.18 12.87
N GLN A 513 -1.02 51.75 11.85
CA GLN A 513 0.31 51.36 11.38
C GLN A 513 1.18 52.61 11.28
N ASP A 514 2.32 52.59 11.96
CA ASP A 514 3.33 53.64 11.85
C ASP A 514 4.34 53.29 10.73
N PHE A 515 4.80 54.33 10.04
CA PHE A 515 5.76 54.32 8.94
C PHE A 515 6.87 55.35 9.19
N GLU A 516 7.90 55.37 8.35
CA GLU A 516 9.04 56.30 8.46
C GLU A 516 8.59 57.78 8.56
N ASN A 517 7.58 58.16 7.76
CA ASN A 517 7.16 59.56 7.63
C ASN A 517 5.67 59.79 7.97
N GLY A 518 5.05 58.92 8.76
CA GLY A 518 3.65 59.10 9.17
C GLY A 518 2.98 57.84 9.69
N SER A 519 1.65 57.87 9.80
CA SER A 519 0.85 56.74 10.26
C SER A 519 -0.46 56.65 9.48
N ILE A 520 -0.95 55.43 9.23
CA ILE A 520 -2.31 55.19 8.74
C ILE A 520 -3.15 54.65 9.89
N GLY A 521 -4.30 55.27 10.13
CA GLY A 521 -5.37 54.77 11.00
C GLY A 521 -6.56 54.31 10.17
N GLN A 522 -7.15 53.17 10.49
CA GLN A 522 -8.32 52.61 9.81
C GLN A 522 -9.32 52.11 10.83
N ASP A 523 -10.60 52.51 10.68
CA ASP A 523 -11.69 52.04 11.55
C ASP A 523 -11.81 50.51 11.56
N PRO A 524 -12.36 49.91 12.64
CA PRO A 524 -12.54 48.47 12.73
C PRO A 524 -13.39 47.96 11.55
N PRO A 525 -13.01 46.85 10.90
CA PRO A 525 -13.84 46.25 9.86
C PRO A 525 -15.18 45.79 10.44
N ASP A 526 -16.28 46.05 9.73
CA ASP A 526 -17.60 45.53 10.10
C ASP A 526 -17.65 44.01 9.88
N ASN A 527 -17.66 43.25 10.97
CA ASN A 527 -17.70 41.79 10.93
C ASN A 527 -19.14 41.25 11.01
N ARG A 528 -20.16 42.10 11.18
CA ARG A 528 -21.56 41.66 11.29
C ARG A 528 -22.02 40.86 10.07
N PRO A 529 -21.70 41.24 8.82
CA PRO A 529 -22.06 40.46 7.63
C PRO A 529 -21.47 39.05 7.64
N PHE A 530 -20.19 38.92 8.00
CA PHE A 530 -19.52 37.64 8.17
C PHE A 530 -20.17 36.78 9.24
N VAL A 531 -20.49 37.34 10.42
CA VAL A 531 -21.13 36.60 11.50
C VAL A 531 -22.51 36.11 11.08
N ARG A 532 -23.31 36.94 10.39
CA ARG A 532 -24.61 36.53 9.83
C ARG A 532 -24.48 35.38 8.84
N ALA A 533 -23.53 35.47 7.91
CA ALA A 533 -23.27 34.40 6.93
C ALA A 533 -22.85 33.10 7.61
N ALA A 534 -21.89 33.15 8.54
CA ALA A 534 -21.39 31.96 9.24
C ALA A 534 -22.51 31.25 10.02
N TYR A 535 -23.36 32.00 10.73
CA TYR A 535 -24.51 31.44 11.43
C TYR A 535 -25.54 30.83 10.47
N GLN A 536 -25.83 31.51 9.36
CA GLN A 536 -26.78 31.01 8.37
C GLN A 536 -26.29 29.71 7.69
N ASP A 537 -25.01 29.63 7.34
CA ASP A 537 -24.47 28.50 6.55
C ASP A 537 -24.17 27.27 7.41
N PHE A 538 -23.73 27.50 8.66
CA PHE A 538 -23.44 26.41 9.61
C PHE A 538 -24.69 26.01 10.40
N LEU A 539 -25.40 26.95 11.01
CA LEU A 539 -26.51 26.64 11.92
C LEU A 539 -27.90 26.72 11.26
N GLY A 540 -28.00 27.28 10.04
CA GLY A 540 -29.29 27.42 9.35
C GLY A 540 -30.20 28.50 9.94
N ARG A 541 -29.67 29.40 10.79
CA ARG A 541 -30.41 30.49 11.43
C ARG A 541 -29.60 31.78 11.48
N ALA A 542 -30.28 32.89 11.72
CA ALA A 542 -29.61 34.15 12.06
C ALA A 542 -29.02 34.11 13.49
N PRO A 543 -27.92 34.84 13.75
CA PRO A 543 -27.41 35.03 15.11
C PRO A 543 -28.38 35.90 15.93
N THR A 544 -28.46 35.63 17.23
CA THR A 544 -29.13 36.54 18.18
C THR A 544 -28.37 37.87 18.27
N SER A 545 -29.02 38.92 18.78
CA SER A 545 -28.38 40.24 18.99
C SER A 545 -27.11 40.14 19.85
N THR A 546 -27.16 39.33 20.91
CA THR A 546 -26.01 39.06 21.79
C THR A 546 -24.89 38.32 21.07
N GLU A 547 -25.20 37.23 20.36
CA GLU A 547 -24.20 36.47 19.58
C GLU A 547 -23.52 37.35 18.51
N LEU A 548 -24.32 38.17 17.82
CA LEU A 548 -23.82 39.08 16.79
C LEU A 548 -22.87 40.12 17.38
N GLN A 549 -23.27 40.78 18.47
CA GLN A 549 -22.45 41.81 19.11
C GLN A 549 -21.16 41.23 19.71
N GLN A 550 -21.25 40.13 20.46
CA GLN A 550 -20.09 39.51 21.10
C GLN A 550 -19.10 38.97 20.07
N THR A 551 -19.58 38.32 19.01
CA THR A 551 -18.69 37.79 17.97
C THR A 551 -18.09 38.90 17.13
N ASN A 552 -18.87 39.95 16.80
CA ASN A 552 -18.37 41.13 16.11
C ASN A 552 -17.28 41.83 16.94
N ALA A 553 -17.48 41.99 18.25
CA ALA A 553 -16.48 42.57 19.14
C ALA A 553 -15.26 41.66 19.31
N ALA A 554 -15.42 40.33 19.37
CA ALA A 554 -14.28 39.42 19.48
C ALA A 554 -13.39 39.41 18.22
N LEU A 555 -14.00 39.45 17.03
CA LEU A 555 -13.29 39.64 15.76
C LEU A 555 -12.73 41.06 15.66
N GLY A 556 -13.53 42.04 16.10
CA GLY A 556 -13.26 43.47 16.17
C GLY A 556 -12.24 43.89 17.23
N ASN A 557 -11.84 42.99 18.14
CA ASN A 557 -10.75 43.16 19.12
C ASN A 557 -9.61 42.14 18.91
N GLY A 558 -9.81 41.12 18.08
CA GLY A 558 -8.76 40.16 17.68
C GLY A 558 -8.54 39.06 18.70
N THR A 559 -9.42 38.96 19.70
CA THR A 559 -9.44 37.86 20.65
C THR A 559 -9.89 36.55 20.00
N ARG A 560 -10.56 36.63 18.85
CA ARG A 560 -10.89 35.47 18.00
C ARG A 560 -10.64 35.77 16.53
N THR A 561 -10.23 34.74 15.77
CA THR A 561 -10.11 34.79 14.31
C THR A 561 -11.38 34.26 13.63
N ARG A 562 -11.62 34.63 12.36
CA ARG A 562 -12.74 34.10 11.55
C ARG A 562 -12.76 32.57 11.53
N GLY A 563 -11.58 31.95 11.37
CA GLY A 563 -11.43 30.50 11.40
C GLY A 563 -11.79 29.88 12.76
N GLN A 564 -11.46 30.54 13.89
CA GLN A 564 -11.90 30.08 15.22
C GLN A 564 -13.42 30.16 15.38
N VAL A 565 -14.05 31.25 14.92
CA VAL A 565 -15.51 31.41 14.96
C VAL A 565 -16.20 30.26 14.20
N VAL A 566 -15.79 30.01 12.96
CA VAL A 566 -16.36 28.94 12.13
C VAL A 566 -16.10 27.55 12.73
N ARG A 567 -14.90 27.29 13.24
CA ARG A 567 -14.57 26.02 13.92
C ARG A 567 -15.45 25.77 15.13
N ASP A 568 -15.69 26.80 15.92
CA ASP A 568 -16.48 26.65 17.14
C ASP A 568 -17.95 26.44 16.81
N LEU A 569 -18.49 27.14 15.80
CA LEU A 569 -19.84 26.88 15.25
C LEU A 569 -19.98 25.43 14.77
N ALA A 570 -19.02 24.95 13.96
CA ALA A 570 -18.97 23.60 13.41
C ALA A 570 -18.90 22.47 14.46
N ARG A 571 -18.50 22.78 15.70
CA ARG A 571 -18.40 21.82 16.81
C ARG A 571 -19.57 21.87 17.78
N THR A 572 -20.48 22.83 17.61
CA THR A 572 -21.68 22.93 18.44
C THR A 572 -22.57 21.70 18.28
N ARG A 573 -23.31 21.35 19.35
CA ARG A 573 -24.33 20.30 19.28
C ARG A 573 -25.38 20.65 18.21
N GLU A 574 -25.75 21.92 18.13
CA GLU A 574 -26.71 22.48 17.18
C GLU A 574 -26.31 22.21 15.72
N TYR A 575 -25.04 22.46 15.38
CA TYR A 575 -24.52 22.17 14.04
C TYR A 575 -24.64 20.69 13.70
N VAL A 576 -24.14 19.82 14.58
CA VAL A 576 -24.12 18.38 14.33
C VAL A 576 -25.53 17.81 14.28
N SER A 577 -26.46 18.28 15.12
CA SER A 577 -27.85 17.86 15.05
C SER A 577 -28.52 18.30 13.74
N THR A 578 -28.24 19.51 13.27
CA THR A 578 -28.75 20.01 11.98
C THR A 578 -28.18 19.22 10.81
N LEU A 579 -26.90 18.86 10.87
CA LEU A 579 -26.24 18.00 9.89
C LEU A 579 -26.89 16.60 9.85
N VAL A 580 -27.11 15.97 11.00
CA VAL A 580 -27.78 14.66 11.09
C VAL A 580 -29.22 14.75 10.60
N GLN A 581 -29.94 15.80 10.96
CA GLN A 581 -31.30 16.05 10.47
C GLN A 581 -31.33 16.09 8.94
N LYS A 582 -30.36 16.80 8.35
CA LYS A 582 -30.24 16.90 6.91
C LYS A 582 -29.83 15.58 6.26
N LEU A 583 -28.97 14.77 6.90
CA LEU A 583 -28.69 13.42 6.42
C LEU A 583 -29.95 12.55 6.37
N TYR A 584 -30.83 12.61 7.37
CA TYR A 584 -32.12 11.93 7.32
C TYR A 584 -32.98 12.42 6.15
N GLN A 585 -33.08 13.73 5.98
CA GLN A 585 -33.87 14.32 4.90
C GLN A 585 -33.35 13.93 3.51
N ASP A 586 -32.03 14.00 3.30
CA ASP A 586 -31.42 13.75 2.00
C ASP A 586 -31.40 12.25 1.64
N THR A 587 -31.21 11.38 2.64
CA THR A 587 -31.12 9.93 2.45
C THR A 587 -32.49 9.26 2.48
N LEU A 588 -33.33 9.53 3.49
CA LEU A 588 -34.61 8.85 3.70
C LEU A 588 -35.82 9.68 3.23
N GLY A 589 -35.62 10.94 2.82
CA GLY A 589 -36.71 11.80 2.37
C GLY A 589 -37.59 12.36 3.50
N ARG A 590 -37.20 12.16 4.76
CA ARG A 590 -37.98 12.56 5.94
C ARG A 590 -37.10 13.13 7.05
N PRO A 591 -37.66 13.90 7.99
CA PRO A 591 -36.96 14.28 9.21
C PRO A 591 -36.58 13.05 10.05
N GLY A 592 -35.41 13.13 10.71
CA GLY A 592 -35.00 12.17 11.73
C GLY A 592 -35.87 12.28 12.97
N ASP A 593 -36.12 11.17 13.65
CA ASP A 593 -36.79 11.20 14.95
C ASP A 593 -35.87 11.83 16.02
N PRO A 594 -36.42 12.49 17.05
CA PRO A 594 -35.61 13.20 18.05
C PRO A 594 -34.55 12.32 18.74
N SER A 595 -34.90 11.06 19.06
CA SER A 595 -33.99 10.09 19.67
C SER A 595 -32.84 9.69 18.72
N GLY A 596 -33.15 9.37 17.47
CA GLY A 596 -32.18 9.00 16.43
C GLY A 596 -31.24 10.15 16.09
N VAL A 597 -31.75 11.37 16.01
CA VAL A 597 -30.94 12.58 15.78
C VAL A 597 -29.99 12.80 16.96
N THR A 598 -30.51 12.69 18.20
CA THR A 598 -29.70 12.80 19.43
C THR A 598 -28.59 11.75 19.46
N PHE A 599 -28.94 10.48 19.19
CA PHE A 599 -28.00 9.37 19.18
C PHE A 599 -26.84 9.60 18.20
N TRP A 600 -27.15 9.87 16.92
CA TRP A 600 -26.10 10.10 15.92
C TRP A 600 -25.27 11.36 16.20
N THR A 601 -25.90 12.39 16.77
CA THR A 601 -25.19 13.61 17.18
C THR A 601 -24.12 13.30 18.22
N ASP A 602 -24.45 12.47 19.23
CA ASP A 602 -23.51 12.10 20.29
C ASP A 602 -22.42 11.13 19.80
N GLU A 603 -22.73 10.21 18.87
CA GLU A 603 -21.73 9.36 18.22
C GLU A 603 -20.69 10.18 17.43
N ILE A 604 -21.14 11.17 16.65
CA ILE A 604 -20.26 12.04 15.87
C ILE A 604 -19.42 12.94 16.79
N ARG A 605 -20.04 13.57 17.79
CA ARG A 605 -19.33 14.49 18.71
C ARG A 605 -18.33 13.79 19.61
N SER A 606 -18.58 12.54 19.98
CA SER A 606 -17.64 11.73 20.76
C SER A 606 -16.51 11.12 19.91
N GLY A 607 -16.50 11.34 18.60
CA GLY A 607 -15.49 10.78 17.68
C GLY A 607 -15.62 9.27 17.46
N ARG A 608 -16.68 8.63 17.98
CA ARG A 608 -16.94 7.19 17.79
C ARG A 608 -17.40 6.86 16.37
N ARG A 609 -17.94 7.83 15.65
CA ARG A 609 -18.35 7.71 14.25
C ARG A 609 -18.03 8.97 13.46
N THR A 610 -17.73 8.78 12.18
CA THR A 610 -17.65 9.86 11.19
C THR A 610 -19.00 10.11 10.54
N VAL A 611 -19.18 11.29 9.94
CA VAL A 611 -20.37 11.64 9.13
C VAL A 611 -20.58 10.63 8.00
N ALA A 612 -19.50 10.19 7.35
CA ALA A 612 -19.54 9.20 6.28
C ALA A 612 -20.06 7.83 6.75
N GLU A 613 -19.67 7.39 7.96
CA GLU A 613 -20.17 6.15 8.54
C GLU A 613 -21.65 6.23 8.90
N VAL A 614 -22.11 7.38 9.40
CA VAL A 614 -23.54 7.61 9.68
C VAL A 614 -24.33 7.61 8.39
N ALA A 615 -23.89 8.34 7.36
CA ALA A 615 -24.52 8.35 6.05
C ALA A 615 -24.59 6.93 5.44
N ALA A 616 -23.50 6.18 5.47
CA ALA A 616 -23.46 4.80 4.98
C ALA A 616 -24.42 3.87 5.74
N LYS A 617 -24.65 4.11 7.04
CA LYS A 617 -25.62 3.35 7.83
C LYS A 617 -27.07 3.71 7.49
N LEU A 618 -27.36 4.96 7.18
CA LEU A 618 -28.68 5.37 6.70
C LEU A 618 -28.96 4.76 5.32
N TYR A 619 -28.02 4.85 4.38
CA TYR A 619 -28.12 4.22 3.05
C TYR A 619 -28.25 2.69 3.10
N ALA A 620 -27.63 2.05 4.09
CA ALA A 620 -27.70 0.60 4.28
C ALA A 620 -28.85 0.15 5.21
N SER A 621 -29.68 1.09 5.68
CA SER A 621 -30.76 0.78 6.60
C SER A 621 -31.85 -0.07 5.92
N PRO A 622 -32.57 -0.92 6.68
CA PRO A 622 -33.71 -1.65 6.13
C PRO A 622 -34.78 -0.71 5.53
N GLU A 623 -34.97 0.47 6.13
CA GLU A 623 -35.90 1.48 5.64
C GLU A 623 -35.51 1.99 4.24
N TYR A 624 -34.25 2.41 4.07
CA TYR A 624 -33.76 2.86 2.78
C TYR A 624 -33.85 1.74 1.75
N TYR A 625 -33.36 0.55 2.10
CA TYR A 625 -33.28 -0.58 1.18
C TYR A 625 -34.67 -1.05 0.72
N ASN A 626 -35.63 -1.20 1.63
CA ASN A 626 -36.98 -1.67 1.31
C ASN A 626 -37.85 -0.59 0.67
N GLY A 627 -37.60 0.68 0.99
CA GLY A 627 -38.32 1.83 0.42
C GLY A 627 -37.64 2.31 -0.86
N LEU A 628 -36.79 3.34 -0.72
CA LEU A 628 -36.16 4.05 -1.85
C LEU A 628 -35.24 3.16 -2.71
N GLY A 629 -34.59 2.17 -2.09
CA GLY A 629 -33.67 1.24 -2.76
C GLY A 629 -34.36 0.09 -3.50
N GLY A 630 -35.69 0.02 -3.52
CA GLY A 630 -36.45 -0.96 -4.32
C GLY A 630 -36.38 -2.43 -3.86
N GLY A 631 -35.79 -2.71 -2.69
CA GLY A 631 -35.86 -4.02 -2.03
C GLY A 631 -34.93 -5.11 -2.56
N THR A 632 -34.11 -4.83 -3.58
CA THR A 632 -33.10 -5.77 -4.10
C THR A 632 -31.71 -5.15 -4.08
N ASP A 633 -30.65 -5.96 -3.95
CA ASP A 633 -29.26 -5.46 -3.98
C ASP A 633 -28.96 -4.68 -5.26
N ARG A 634 -29.50 -5.10 -6.41
CA ARG A 634 -29.29 -4.41 -7.69
C ARG A 634 -30.00 -3.07 -7.75
N SER A 635 -31.28 -3.01 -7.39
CA SER A 635 -32.04 -1.74 -7.38
C SER A 635 -31.47 -0.77 -6.36
N TRP A 636 -31.01 -1.28 -5.23
CA TRP A 636 -30.40 -0.49 -4.18
C TRP A 636 -29.06 0.11 -4.63
N VAL A 637 -28.18 -0.69 -5.24
CA VAL A 637 -26.92 -0.19 -5.81
C VAL A 637 -27.16 0.83 -6.92
N ALA A 638 -28.14 0.59 -7.81
CA ALA A 638 -28.48 1.54 -8.88
C ALA A 638 -28.87 2.92 -8.31
N ASP A 639 -29.73 2.94 -7.29
CA ASP A 639 -30.15 4.17 -6.61
C ASP A 639 -28.99 4.83 -5.84
N LEU A 640 -28.06 4.06 -5.26
CA LEU A 640 -26.85 4.61 -4.66
C LEU A 640 -25.94 5.27 -5.71
N TYR A 641 -25.81 4.70 -6.91
CA TYR A 641 -25.02 5.29 -7.99
C TYR A 641 -25.60 6.65 -8.39
N ASP A 642 -26.91 6.73 -8.61
CA ASP A 642 -27.56 7.99 -8.98
C ASP A 642 -27.47 9.05 -7.87
N LYS A 643 -27.58 8.65 -6.59
CA LYS A 643 -27.58 9.60 -5.47
C LYS A 643 -26.20 9.98 -4.96
N ILE A 644 -25.23 9.05 -4.97
CA ILE A 644 -23.91 9.24 -4.36
C ILE A 644 -22.85 9.59 -5.41
N LEU A 645 -22.95 8.99 -6.59
CA LEU A 645 -22.00 9.17 -7.70
C LEU A 645 -22.55 10.04 -8.83
N LEU A 646 -23.85 10.32 -8.82
CA LEU A 646 -24.51 11.23 -9.77
C LEU A 646 -24.43 10.77 -11.22
N ARG A 647 -24.36 9.44 -11.39
CA ARG A 647 -24.36 8.79 -12.70
C ARG A 647 -25.01 7.42 -12.59
N PRO A 648 -25.57 6.90 -13.69
CA PRO A 648 -26.13 5.55 -13.70
C PRO A 648 -25.04 4.48 -13.54
N ALA A 649 -25.40 3.37 -12.90
CA ALA A 649 -24.57 2.18 -12.82
C ALA A 649 -24.56 1.40 -14.13
N SER A 650 -23.39 0.93 -14.56
CA SER A 650 -23.31 -0.05 -15.65
C SER A 650 -23.78 -1.44 -15.19
N GLN A 651 -24.11 -2.32 -16.14
CA GLN A 651 -24.49 -3.70 -15.79
C GLN A 651 -23.39 -4.42 -14.99
N SER A 652 -22.12 -4.21 -15.36
CA SER A 652 -20.96 -4.73 -14.64
C SER A 652 -20.81 -4.15 -13.24
N ASP A 653 -21.12 -2.86 -13.03
CA ASP A 653 -21.13 -2.24 -11.70
C ASP A 653 -22.15 -2.95 -10.80
N LEU A 654 -23.38 -3.13 -11.31
CA LEU A 654 -24.46 -3.79 -10.59
C LEU A 654 -24.13 -5.25 -10.25
N ASP A 655 -23.54 -6.00 -11.20
CA ASP A 655 -23.10 -7.37 -10.97
C ASP A 655 -22.01 -7.45 -9.88
N PHE A 656 -21.01 -6.59 -9.97
CA PHE A 656 -19.91 -6.54 -9.01
C PHE A 656 -20.40 -6.18 -7.60
N TRP A 657 -21.19 -5.11 -7.46
CA TRP A 657 -21.62 -4.64 -6.15
C TRP A 657 -22.70 -5.53 -5.53
N ALA A 658 -23.54 -6.19 -6.31
CA ALA A 658 -24.45 -7.22 -5.78
C ALA A 658 -23.64 -8.37 -5.16
N ALA A 659 -22.60 -8.85 -5.85
CA ALA A 659 -21.73 -9.90 -5.33
C ALA A 659 -20.97 -9.47 -4.06
N GLU A 660 -20.45 -8.23 -4.02
CA GLU A 660 -19.79 -7.69 -2.83
C GLU A 660 -20.76 -7.44 -1.66
N THR A 661 -22.02 -7.07 -1.95
CA THR A 661 -23.06 -6.89 -0.93
C THR A 661 -23.36 -8.21 -0.23
N ALA A 662 -23.45 -9.31 -0.97
CA ALA A 662 -23.63 -10.65 -0.39
C ALA A 662 -22.44 -11.09 0.49
N ARG A 663 -21.22 -10.67 0.15
CA ARG A 663 -19.99 -11.04 0.89
C ARG A 663 -19.74 -10.20 2.13
N ARG A 664 -20.01 -8.89 2.07
CA ARG A 664 -19.57 -7.90 3.08
C ARG A 664 -20.72 -7.19 3.78
N GLY A 665 -21.93 -7.32 3.27
CA GLY A 665 -23.12 -6.61 3.74
C GLY A 665 -23.24 -5.17 3.23
N ARG A 666 -24.48 -4.68 3.22
CA ARG A 666 -24.89 -3.36 2.69
C ARG A 666 -24.11 -2.19 3.28
N SER A 667 -23.87 -2.16 4.61
CA SER A 667 -23.15 -1.04 5.22
C SER A 667 -21.72 -0.90 4.70
N SER A 668 -21.04 -2.01 4.40
CA SER A 668 -19.67 -1.95 3.85
C SER A 668 -19.67 -1.42 2.42
N VAL A 669 -20.64 -1.85 1.60
CA VAL A 669 -20.78 -1.40 0.21
C VAL A 669 -21.18 0.08 0.13
N ALA A 670 -22.18 0.50 0.91
CA ALA A 670 -22.59 1.91 1.00
C ALA A 670 -21.42 2.80 1.44
N TYR A 671 -20.65 2.36 2.44
CA TYR A 671 -19.47 3.11 2.90
C TYR A 671 -18.41 3.23 1.81
N ARG A 672 -18.13 2.16 1.06
CA ARG A 672 -17.15 2.17 -0.05
C ARG A 672 -17.58 3.08 -1.20
N LEU A 673 -18.86 3.10 -1.55
CA LEU A 673 -19.40 3.99 -2.58
C LEU A 673 -19.38 5.45 -2.11
N TYR A 674 -19.82 5.71 -0.88
CA TYR A 674 -19.79 7.06 -0.28
C TYR A 674 -18.35 7.59 -0.14
N GLN A 675 -17.42 6.74 0.27
CA GLN A 675 -15.99 7.05 0.32
C GLN A 675 -15.27 6.66 -0.97
N SER A 676 -15.93 6.70 -2.12
CA SER A 676 -15.24 6.63 -3.41
C SER A 676 -14.63 8.00 -3.73
N LYS A 677 -13.54 8.02 -4.52
CA LYS A 677 -12.94 9.29 -4.95
C LYS A 677 -13.92 10.14 -5.77
N GLU A 678 -14.71 9.48 -6.61
CA GLU A 678 -15.79 10.09 -7.39
C GLU A 678 -16.79 10.82 -6.48
N SER A 679 -17.42 10.13 -5.53
CA SER A 679 -18.34 10.77 -4.59
C SER A 679 -17.69 11.91 -3.80
N ARG A 680 -16.43 11.74 -3.37
CA ARG A 680 -15.73 12.80 -2.63
C ARG A 680 -15.54 14.06 -3.47
N ARG A 681 -15.20 13.95 -4.76
CA ARG A 681 -15.07 15.12 -5.65
C ARG A 681 -16.39 15.85 -5.79
N GLU A 682 -17.49 15.14 -6.02
CA GLU A 682 -18.83 15.73 -6.10
C GLU A 682 -19.21 16.49 -4.82
N ARG A 683 -18.89 15.91 -3.65
CA ARG A 683 -19.14 16.60 -2.37
C ARG A 683 -18.23 17.80 -2.16
N VAL A 684 -16.98 17.75 -2.63
CA VAL A 684 -16.07 18.90 -2.59
C VAL A 684 -16.65 20.04 -3.41
N ASP A 685 -17.05 19.78 -4.66
CA ASP A 685 -17.60 20.80 -5.55
C ASP A 685 -18.88 21.40 -5.01
N ALA A 686 -19.76 20.58 -4.41
CA ALA A 686 -20.93 21.06 -3.71
C ALA A 686 -20.57 22.04 -2.57
N VAL A 687 -19.62 21.71 -1.71
CA VAL A 687 -19.23 22.59 -0.59
C VAL A 687 -18.57 23.89 -1.08
N TYR A 688 -17.83 23.84 -2.19
CA TYR A 688 -17.30 25.02 -2.87
C TYR A 688 -18.42 25.92 -3.38
N GLU A 689 -19.40 25.37 -4.10
CA GLU A 689 -20.53 26.13 -4.63
C GLU A 689 -21.38 26.75 -3.51
N ALA A 690 -21.60 25.98 -2.44
CA ALA A 690 -22.33 26.40 -1.25
C ALA A 690 -21.77 27.65 -0.56
N LEU A 691 -20.45 27.65 -0.33
CA LEU A 691 -19.80 28.67 0.50
C LEU A 691 -19.17 29.78 -0.34
N LEU A 692 -18.67 29.44 -1.52
CA LEU A 692 -17.92 30.34 -2.40
C LEU A 692 -18.62 30.61 -3.73
N GLY A 693 -19.76 29.98 -4.05
CA GLY A 693 -20.50 30.24 -5.30
C GLY A 693 -19.69 30.02 -6.56
N ARG A 694 -18.78 29.05 -6.54
CA ARG A 694 -17.99 28.54 -7.67
C ARG A 694 -17.65 27.08 -7.40
N THR A 695 -17.32 26.31 -8.44
CA THR A 695 -16.78 24.95 -8.30
C THR A 695 -15.31 24.96 -7.90
N ALA A 696 -14.79 23.82 -7.41
CA ALA A 696 -13.35 23.69 -7.20
C ALA A 696 -12.64 23.58 -8.56
N ASP A 697 -11.44 24.14 -8.67
CA ASP A 697 -10.55 23.79 -9.80
C ASP A 697 -10.06 22.34 -9.65
N SER A 698 -9.46 21.79 -10.71
CA SER A 698 -9.02 20.38 -10.71
C SER A 698 -8.02 20.06 -9.59
N ALA A 699 -7.13 21.00 -9.26
CA ALA A 699 -6.13 20.81 -8.21
C ALA A 699 -6.76 20.87 -6.80
N GLY A 700 -7.71 21.77 -6.59
CA GLY A 700 -8.51 21.89 -5.38
C GLY A 700 -9.41 20.68 -5.15
N SER A 701 -10.10 20.21 -6.20
CA SER A 701 -10.95 19.02 -6.16
C SER A 701 -10.12 17.77 -5.82
N ASP A 702 -8.96 17.58 -6.46
CA ASP A 702 -8.06 16.48 -6.13
C ASP A 702 -7.50 16.57 -4.71
N TYR A 703 -7.01 17.74 -4.30
CA TYR A 703 -6.47 17.97 -2.97
C TYR A 703 -7.50 17.64 -1.87
N TRP A 704 -8.70 18.18 -1.99
CA TRP A 704 -9.73 17.99 -0.98
C TRP A 704 -10.36 16.61 -1.05
N SER A 705 -10.50 16.01 -2.22
CA SER A 705 -11.07 14.66 -2.33
C SER A 705 -10.26 13.65 -1.51
N GLU A 706 -8.92 13.70 -1.53
CA GLU A 706 -8.12 12.78 -0.70
C GLU A 706 -8.22 13.09 0.80
N ARG A 707 -8.35 14.38 1.18
CA ARG A 707 -8.44 14.79 2.59
C ARG A 707 -9.80 14.55 3.21
N VAL A 708 -10.88 14.67 2.45
CA VAL A 708 -12.23 14.34 2.93
C VAL A 708 -12.30 12.88 3.40
N LEU A 709 -11.49 11.98 2.81
CA LEU A 709 -11.40 10.59 3.26
C LEU A 709 -10.84 10.47 4.68
N THR A 710 -9.84 11.27 5.04
CA THR A 710 -9.11 11.17 6.31
C THR A 710 -9.60 12.15 7.37
N GLU A 711 -10.09 13.31 6.98
CA GLU A 711 -10.44 14.45 7.85
C GLU A 711 -11.94 14.75 7.86
N GLY A 712 -12.69 14.16 6.93
CA GLY A 712 -14.13 14.36 6.79
C GLY A 712 -14.52 15.66 6.10
N ASP A 713 -15.76 15.72 5.63
CA ASP A 713 -16.34 16.84 4.88
C ASP A 713 -16.36 18.16 5.68
N LEU A 714 -16.37 18.09 7.02
CA LEU A 714 -16.40 19.26 7.89
C LEU A 714 -15.11 20.08 7.83
N SER A 715 -13.95 19.41 7.68
CA SER A 715 -12.64 20.06 7.57
C SER A 715 -12.59 20.99 6.35
N LEU A 716 -13.17 20.54 5.23
CA LEU A 716 -13.32 21.34 4.01
C LEU A 716 -14.19 22.57 4.26
N ALA A 717 -15.40 22.41 4.81
CA ALA A 717 -16.32 23.52 5.03
C ALA A 717 -15.73 24.60 5.95
N ILE A 718 -15.08 24.19 7.05
CA ILE A 718 -14.35 25.10 7.95
C ILE A 718 -13.26 25.85 7.20
N SER A 719 -12.51 25.13 6.35
CA SER A 719 -11.40 25.70 5.59
C SER A 719 -11.88 26.75 4.61
N LEU A 720 -12.94 26.48 3.84
CA LEU A 720 -13.48 27.44 2.88
C LEU A 720 -14.10 28.66 3.57
N ALA A 721 -14.87 28.47 4.64
CA ALA A 721 -15.49 29.58 5.37
C ALA A 721 -14.49 30.43 6.19
N SER A 722 -13.23 30.00 6.30
CA SER A 722 -12.13 30.79 6.87
C SER A 722 -11.43 31.70 5.84
N LEU A 723 -11.73 31.54 4.55
CA LEU A 723 -11.10 32.30 3.48
C LEU A 723 -11.60 33.75 3.43
N SER A 724 -10.74 34.64 2.94
CA SER A 724 -11.12 36.03 2.69
C SER A 724 -12.18 36.16 1.60
N GLU A 725 -12.16 35.27 0.60
CA GLU A 725 -13.21 35.18 -0.41
C GLU A 725 -14.59 34.97 0.22
N TYR A 726 -14.70 34.09 1.23
CA TYR A 726 -15.94 33.89 1.97
C TYR A 726 -16.36 35.15 2.73
N TYR A 727 -15.41 35.85 3.35
CA TYR A 727 -15.69 37.11 4.04
C TYR A 727 -16.20 38.19 3.09
N GLU A 728 -15.56 38.39 1.94
CA GLU A 728 -15.99 39.36 0.92
C GLU A 728 -17.38 39.01 0.39
N LYS A 729 -17.65 37.73 0.13
CA LYS A 729 -19.00 37.27 -0.23
C LYS A 729 -20.01 37.54 0.87
N ALA A 730 -19.63 37.36 2.14
CA ALA A 730 -20.51 37.69 3.25
C ALA A 730 -20.88 39.18 3.29
N GLN A 731 -19.92 40.08 2.99
CA GLN A 731 -20.19 41.52 2.87
C GLN A 731 -21.25 41.82 1.79
N THR A 732 -21.16 41.16 0.64
CA THR A 732 -22.14 41.34 -0.45
C THR A 732 -23.50 40.71 -0.14
N ARG A 733 -23.53 39.57 0.56
CA ARG A 733 -24.75 38.80 0.87
C ARG A 733 -25.56 39.42 2.02
N PHE A 734 -24.89 40.09 2.95
CA PHE A 734 -25.51 40.74 4.11
C PHE A 734 -24.98 42.17 4.26
N PRO A 735 -25.33 43.09 3.34
CA PRO A 735 -24.85 44.47 3.42
C PRO A 735 -25.24 45.11 4.76
N SER A 736 -24.32 45.93 5.28
CA SER A 736 -24.39 46.61 6.58
C SER A 736 -25.61 47.48 6.78
#